data_AF-W5N2H8-F1
#
_entry.id   AF-W5N2H8-F1
#
_cell.length_a   1.000
_cell.length_b   1.000
_cell.length_c   1.000
_cell.angle_alpha   90.00
_cell.angle_beta   90.00
_cell.angle_gamma   90.00
#
_symmetry.space_group_name_H-M   'P 1'
#
loop_
_entity.id
_entity.type
_entity.pdbx_description
1 polymer ?
#
loop_
_entity_poly.entity_id
_entity_poly.type
_entity_poly.pdbx_seq_one_letter_code
_entity_poly.pdbx_strand_id
1 'polypeptide(L)'
;MNGEMETSTKDNELWSKEDLLRLLDSMKVILPQNDLGRFKTTESHLDWNKVAFDHYSAEMCKQKWLEISHAIRKFRTLTELINDAQDHVKNPYKGKKLKEHPDFPKKPLTPYFRFFTEKRAKYAKLHPEMSNLDLTKVLSIKYRELPDRKKKLKYMQEFKKEREEFQRSMMKFREEHPDLIESKKRSDVPEKPKTPQQLWFSHEKKIFLKLHPGATIKDIKEGLGKQWSQLTDKKRLKWINKSLEQKKLYEEVMREFIQQHPELNMTEEGINKSTLTKAERQLKDKFDGRPPKAPPNGYSMFCAELMTRMKDVPSTERMVICSQEWKLLSQDKKDDYQKRCEVRKKEYEIEMTHFLCSISEEEQQRVLREEKMLGFSKKSPSAKKNTKSKQSGSEKPKRPISAMFIFSEEKRHKLQQERPDLSESELTRTLARMWNELSDKKKEKYKQLEATLKAESEKKGPDDRARLPESPKTAQEIWQQSVIGDYMARYRNDRTKALKAMEATWNTMEKKEKIMWIKKAAEDQKRYERELSEMRAPPAVVNPVKKMKFEGEPKKPPSNGYQKFSQELLSSGELNHLSMKERMVEIGGRWQKLPQTQKDRYRKMAEEKQKQYKVQLEHWLANLSSQDRAAYIEYTSKKRKGKSKPGGTTAKVKALVNKSVQDSEEEDEDEDDEEEEKAASSDEESSSEEDSEEEEEEEDDENEEDDDEEVDDKENKSESSSTGSSSSEESSDSDSD
;
A
#
# COMPACT_ATOMS: atom_id res chain seq x y z
N MET A 1 28.76 61.51 40.29
CA MET A 1 27.96 60.28 40.14
C MET A 1 27.36 60.31 38.76
N ASN A 2 27.43 59.19 38.05
CA ASN A 2 26.89 59.09 36.69
C ASN A 2 25.39 58.81 36.80
N GLY A 3 24.61 59.40 35.90
CA GLY A 3 23.23 59.02 35.62
C GLY A 3 23.11 58.90 34.11
N GLU A 4 23.41 57.71 33.58
CA GLU A 4 23.32 57.47 32.14
C GLU A 4 21.84 57.36 31.77
N MET A 5 21.44 58.18 30.80
CA MET A 5 20.06 58.27 30.35
C MET A 5 19.85 57.20 29.28
N GLU A 6 19.36 56.03 29.68
CA GLU A 6 19.08 54.92 28.76
C GLU A 6 17.98 55.29 27.76
N THR A 7 18.39 55.84 26.61
CA THR A 7 17.51 56.08 25.48
C THR A 7 17.11 54.75 24.86
N SER A 8 15.94 54.23 25.25
CA SER A 8 15.33 53.06 24.64
C SER A 8 15.20 53.22 23.12
N THR A 9 16.07 52.51 22.37
CA THR A 9 16.15 52.57 20.91
C THR A 9 14.95 51.86 20.28
N LYS A 10 13.83 52.58 20.12
CA LYS A 10 12.70 52.19 19.25
C LYS A 10 12.93 52.56 17.78
N ASP A 11 14.18 52.49 17.31
CA ASP A 11 14.49 52.51 15.88
C ASP A 11 14.18 51.13 15.29
N ASN A 12 12.94 50.97 14.86
CA ASN A 12 12.48 49.79 14.13
C ASN A 12 12.97 49.88 12.68
N GLU A 13 14.27 49.69 12.48
CA GLU A 13 14.95 49.79 11.18
C GLU A 13 14.20 48.98 10.11
N LEU A 14 13.86 49.65 9.01
CA LEU A 14 13.05 49.07 7.93
C LEU A 14 13.91 48.14 7.06
N TRP A 15 14.06 46.90 7.52
CA TRP A 15 14.65 45.78 6.76
C TRP A 15 14.11 45.76 5.32
N SER A 16 14.98 46.00 4.35
CA SER A 16 14.60 45.98 2.93
C SER A 16 14.36 44.56 2.43
N LYS A 17 13.73 44.43 1.26
CA LYS A 17 13.56 43.13 0.58
C LYS A 17 14.93 42.49 0.29
N GLU A 18 15.91 43.33 -0.01
CA GLU A 18 17.29 42.98 -0.30
C GLU A 18 18.02 42.49 0.96
N ASP A 19 17.80 43.11 2.13
CA ASP A 19 18.36 42.67 3.41
C ASP A 19 17.74 41.34 3.88
N LEU A 20 16.43 41.19 3.73
CA LEU A 20 15.72 39.94 4.05
C LEU A 20 16.21 38.79 3.16
N LEU A 21 16.53 39.05 1.89
CA LEU A 21 17.15 38.05 1.01
C LEU A 21 18.62 37.79 1.36
N ARG A 22 19.40 38.84 1.70
CA ARG A 22 20.80 38.72 2.15
C ARG A 22 20.92 37.89 3.42
N LEU A 23 20.03 38.07 4.39
CA LEU A 23 19.90 37.21 5.58
C LEU A 23 19.73 35.74 5.20
N LEU A 24 18.78 35.46 4.31
CA LEU A 24 18.44 34.10 3.91
C LEU A 24 19.58 33.42 3.12
N ASP A 25 20.28 34.15 2.25
CA ASP A 25 21.47 33.63 1.55
C ASP A 25 22.66 33.45 2.52
N SER A 26 22.91 34.36 3.45
CA SER A 26 23.93 34.21 4.50
C SER A 26 23.67 32.96 5.36
N MET A 27 22.43 32.75 5.81
CA MET A 27 22.04 31.51 6.50
C MET A 27 22.34 30.27 5.66
N LYS A 28 21.97 30.29 4.38
CA LYS A 28 22.12 29.18 3.42
C LYS A 28 23.57 28.79 3.17
N VAL A 29 24.48 29.76 3.12
CA VAL A 29 25.94 29.54 2.96
C VAL A 29 26.57 28.85 4.18
N ILE A 30 25.99 29.03 5.37
CA ILE A 30 26.49 28.45 6.62
C ILE A 30 25.99 27.00 6.83
N LEU A 31 24.95 26.58 6.11
CA LEU A 31 24.41 25.22 6.22
C LEU A 31 25.31 24.16 5.56
N PRO A 32 25.38 22.93 6.12
CA PRO A 32 26.01 21.82 5.44
C PRO A 32 25.26 21.49 4.14
N GLN A 33 25.99 21.27 3.05
CA GLN A 33 25.44 21.08 1.70
C GLN A 33 24.52 19.84 1.56
N ASN A 34 24.45 18.98 2.57
CA ASN A 34 23.47 17.90 2.73
C ASN A 34 22.73 18.04 4.08
N ASP A 35 21.88 19.07 4.23
CA ASP A 35 20.98 19.21 5.39
C ASP A 35 19.89 18.14 5.35
N LEU A 36 20.15 17.00 6.01
CA LEU A 36 19.19 15.91 6.22
C LEU A 36 18.50 16.00 7.58
N GLY A 37 18.62 17.14 8.26
CA GLY A 37 18.06 17.39 9.59
C GLY A 37 16.55 17.67 9.59
N ARG A 38 15.98 17.76 10.79
CA ARG A 38 14.72 18.52 10.98
C ARG A 38 15.11 19.96 11.28
N PHE A 39 14.47 20.93 10.64
CA PHE A 39 14.93 22.33 10.67
C PHE A 39 15.31 22.83 12.07
N LYS A 40 14.49 22.59 13.12
CA LYS A 40 14.78 23.00 14.51
C LYS A 40 16.13 22.51 15.07
N THR A 41 16.62 21.37 14.58
CA THR A 41 17.91 20.79 14.99
C THR A 41 19.07 21.36 14.18
N THR A 42 18.85 21.84 12.96
CA THR A 42 19.87 22.55 12.18
C THR A 42 19.95 24.02 12.66
N GLU A 43 18.78 24.64 12.88
CA GLU A 43 18.55 25.98 13.45
C GLU A 43 19.19 26.18 14.83
N SER A 44 19.09 25.18 15.73
CA SER A 44 19.70 25.26 17.07
C SER A 44 21.23 25.16 17.09
N HIS A 45 21.87 24.82 15.96
CA HIS A 45 23.33 24.78 15.82
C HIS A 45 23.84 25.84 14.84
N LEU A 46 22.99 26.76 14.38
CA LEU A 46 23.39 27.84 13.49
C LEU A 46 24.16 28.90 14.28
N ASP A 47 25.37 29.24 13.82
CA ASP A 47 26.18 30.29 14.43
C ASP A 47 25.75 31.67 13.91
N TRP A 48 24.81 32.29 14.61
CA TRP A 48 24.24 33.59 14.27
C TRP A 48 25.28 34.71 14.18
N ASN A 49 26.45 34.58 14.81
CA ASN A 49 27.56 35.54 14.66
C ASN A 49 28.19 35.51 13.25
N LYS A 50 28.02 34.41 12.51
CA LYS A 50 28.39 34.30 11.10
C LYS A 50 27.25 34.68 10.16
N VAL A 51 25.99 34.63 10.64
CA VAL A 51 24.79 35.07 9.89
C VAL A 51 24.69 36.60 9.87
N ALA A 52 25.15 37.28 10.93
CA ALA A 52 25.19 38.72 11.06
C ALA A 52 25.91 39.40 9.88
N PHE A 53 25.37 40.52 9.39
CA PHE A 53 25.88 41.23 8.22
C PHE A 53 25.57 42.73 8.28
N ASP A 54 26.39 43.53 7.61
CA ASP A 54 26.32 45.00 7.56
C ASP A 54 26.19 45.65 8.97
N HIS A 55 25.01 46.13 9.35
CA HIS A 55 24.72 46.72 10.66
C HIS A 55 23.85 45.81 11.54
N TYR A 56 23.33 44.70 11.01
CA TYR A 56 22.42 43.82 11.71
C TYR A 56 23.17 42.83 12.60
N SER A 57 22.90 42.91 13.91
CA SER A 57 23.48 42.01 14.90
C SER A 57 22.94 40.58 14.78
N ALA A 58 23.68 39.61 15.33
CA ALA A 58 23.30 38.20 15.35
C ALA A 58 21.88 37.95 15.88
N GLU A 59 21.45 38.72 16.90
CA GLU A 59 20.12 38.59 17.48
C GLU A 59 19.02 39.23 16.60
N MET A 60 19.30 40.35 15.92
CA MET A 60 18.38 40.95 14.94
C MET A 60 18.13 40.00 13.76
N CYS A 61 19.19 39.39 13.23
CA CYS A 61 19.09 38.36 12.18
C CYS A 61 18.25 37.15 12.64
N LYS A 62 18.44 36.70 13.89
CA LYS A 62 17.70 35.61 14.52
C LYS A 62 16.22 35.95 14.73
N GLN A 63 15.92 37.17 15.18
CA GLN A 63 14.55 37.66 15.36
C GLN A 63 13.81 37.78 14.01
N LYS A 64 14.45 38.32 12.97
CA LYS A 64 13.85 38.39 11.63
C LYS A 64 13.69 37.03 10.96
N TRP A 65 14.62 36.09 11.17
CA TRP A 65 14.39 34.71 10.75
C TRP A 65 13.14 34.13 11.44
N LEU A 66 12.96 34.33 12.75
CA LEU A 66 11.78 33.85 13.47
C LEU A 66 10.50 34.45 12.88
N GLU A 67 10.45 35.76 12.64
CA GLU A 67 9.34 36.47 11.99
C GLU A 67 8.97 35.87 10.63
N ILE A 68 9.93 35.75 9.70
CA ILE A 68 9.71 35.15 8.37
C ILE A 68 9.27 33.68 8.51
N SER A 69 9.89 32.93 9.42
CA SER A 69 9.59 31.51 9.61
C SER A 69 8.13 31.27 10.05
N HIS A 70 7.49 32.24 10.72
CA HIS A 70 6.10 32.12 11.17
C HIS A 70 5.09 32.21 10.01
N ALA A 71 5.46 32.84 8.89
CA ALA A 71 4.62 32.91 7.71
C ALA A 71 4.67 31.64 6.83
N ILE A 72 5.63 30.74 7.04
CA ILE A 72 5.89 29.56 6.19
C ILE A 72 5.67 28.21 6.90
N ARG A 73 5.54 27.14 6.10
CA ARG A 73 5.07 25.83 6.58
C ARG A 73 6.20 24.96 7.16
N LYS A 74 6.42 25.06 8.48
CA LYS A 74 7.49 24.43 9.29
C LYS A 74 7.57 22.88 9.31
N PHE A 75 7.64 22.21 8.16
CA PHE A 75 7.61 20.73 8.04
C PHE A 75 8.76 20.08 7.25
N ARG A 76 9.80 20.84 6.85
CA ARG A 76 10.91 20.37 5.99
C ARG A 76 12.29 20.47 6.68
N THR A 77 13.37 20.31 5.91
CA THR A 77 14.75 20.68 6.28
C THR A 77 14.89 22.20 6.45
N LEU A 78 16.00 22.69 7.03
CA LEU A 78 16.22 24.14 7.14
C LEU A 78 16.57 24.74 5.78
N THR A 79 17.34 24.05 4.94
CA THR A 79 17.63 24.48 3.56
C THR A 79 16.36 24.66 2.73
N GLU A 80 15.39 23.73 2.83
CA GLU A 80 14.10 23.90 2.15
C GLU A 80 13.27 25.05 2.75
N LEU A 81 13.25 25.21 4.08
CA LEU A 81 12.56 26.33 4.74
C LEU A 81 13.14 27.69 4.34
N ILE A 82 14.46 27.79 4.12
CA ILE A 82 15.10 29.01 3.60
C ILE A 82 14.67 29.28 2.15
N ASN A 83 14.56 28.25 1.31
CA ASN A 83 14.04 28.43 -0.06
C ASN A 83 12.56 28.87 -0.05
N ASP A 84 11.72 28.26 0.79
CA ASP A 84 10.32 28.66 0.98
C ASP A 84 10.23 30.12 1.52
N ALA A 85 11.14 30.52 2.42
CA ALA A 85 11.27 31.90 2.90
C ALA A 85 11.70 32.88 1.80
N GLN A 86 12.66 32.50 0.94
CA GLN A 86 13.11 33.33 -0.18
C GLN A 86 12.00 33.55 -1.22
N ASP A 87 11.23 32.50 -1.55
CA ASP A 87 10.05 32.61 -2.41
C ASP A 87 8.95 33.48 -1.76
N HIS A 88 8.76 33.41 -0.44
CA HIS A 88 7.78 34.26 0.28
C HIS A 88 8.20 35.74 0.34
N VAL A 89 9.46 36.04 0.67
CA VAL A 89 10.01 37.40 0.67
C VAL A 89 9.97 38.00 -0.74
N LYS A 90 10.17 37.18 -1.79
CA LYS A 90 10.02 37.62 -3.18
C LYS A 90 8.56 37.91 -3.53
N ASN A 91 7.64 37.00 -3.23
CA ASN A 91 6.23 37.07 -3.62
C ASN A 91 5.29 36.84 -2.41
N PRO A 92 5.07 37.84 -1.53
CA PRO A 92 4.33 37.66 -0.27
C PRO A 92 2.89 37.16 -0.43
N TYR A 93 2.27 37.48 -1.56
CA TYR A 93 0.88 37.16 -1.90
C TYR A 93 0.70 35.81 -2.62
N LYS A 94 1.75 34.98 -2.78
CA LYS A 94 1.63 33.74 -3.55
C LYS A 94 0.74 32.69 -2.85
N GLY A 95 -0.06 31.96 -3.62
CA GLY A 95 -0.93 30.89 -3.12
C GLY A 95 -2.10 31.41 -2.28
N LYS A 96 -2.22 31.00 -1.01
CA LYS A 96 -3.38 31.32 -0.17
C LYS A 96 -3.63 32.82 0.02
N LYS A 97 -2.58 33.64 -0.05
CA LYS A 97 -2.65 35.11 0.08
C LYS A 97 -2.94 35.83 -1.24
N LEU A 98 -3.22 35.12 -2.34
CA LEU A 98 -3.45 35.75 -3.63
C LEU A 98 -4.68 36.67 -3.62
N LYS A 99 -5.72 36.26 -2.88
CA LYS A 99 -6.95 37.04 -2.64
C LYS A 99 -6.74 38.25 -1.69
N GLU A 100 -5.55 38.39 -1.09
CA GLU A 100 -5.12 39.55 -0.28
C GLU A 100 -4.31 40.58 -1.10
N HIS A 101 -3.93 40.29 -2.35
CA HIS A 101 -3.13 41.19 -3.18
C HIS A 101 -3.93 42.47 -3.53
N PRO A 102 -3.36 43.69 -3.43
CA PRO A 102 -4.10 44.94 -3.67
C PRO A 102 -4.82 45.00 -5.02
N ASP A 103 -4.15 44.53 -6.08
CA ASP A 103 -4.68 44.52 -7.45
C ASP A 103 -5.57 43.29 -7.74
N PHE A 104 -5.77 42.37 -6.80
CA PHE A 104 -6.58 41.16 -7.04
C PHE A 104 -8.04 41.56 -7.29
N PRO A 105 -8.62 41.25 -8.46
CA PRO A 105 -10.00 41.60 -8.75
C PRO A 105 -10.98 40.94 -7.77
N LYS A 106 -11.91 41.71 -7.22
CA LYS A 106 -12.93 41.21 -6.30
C LYS A 106 -14.08 40.59 -7.09
N LYS A 107 -14.53 39.39 -6.68
CA LYS A 107 -15.64 38.68 -7.34
C LYS A 107 -16.91 39.54 -7.38
N PRO A 108 -17.67 39.53 -8.48
CA PRO A 108 -18.90 40.32 -8.61
C PRO A 108 -20.00 39.77 -7.69
N LEU A 109 -20.68 40.64 -6.95
CA LEU A 109 -21.78 40.23 -6.06
C LEU A 109 -22.94 39.62 -6.85
N THR A 110 -23.44 38.46 -6.42
CA THR A 110 -24.57 37.78 -7.09
C THR A 110 -25.83 38.67 -7.07
N PRO A 111 -26.79 38.48 -8.00
CA PRO A 111 -27.99 39.32 -8.07
C PRO A 111 -28.79 39.41 -6.76
N TYR A 112 -28.74 38.36 -5.93
CA TYR A 112 -29.31 38.39 -4.58
C TYR A 112 -28.48 39.26 -3.62
N PHE A 113 -27.17 39.05 -3.51
CA PHE A 113 -26.32 39.85 -2.63
C PHE A 113 -26.31 41.35 -2.99
N ARG A 114 -26.49 41.70 -4.27
CA ARG A 114 -26.71 43.10 -4.72
C ARG A 114 -28.02 43.68 -4.22
N PHE A 115 -29.11 42.92 -4.27
CA PHE A 115 -30.38 43.35 -3.66
C PHE A 115 -30.27 43.45 -2.14
N PHE A 116 -29.68 42.45 -1.49
CA PHE A 116 -29.49 42.40 -0.05
C PHE A 116 -28.74 43.63 0.46
N THR A 117 -27.55 43.92 -0.09
CA THR A 117 -26.76 45.11 0.29
C THR A 117 -27.52 46.43 0.08
N GLU A 118 -28.23 46.60 -1.04
CA GLU A 118 -28.98 47.84 -1.34
C GLU A 118 -30.22 48.06 -0.44
N LYS A 119 -30.78 46.98 0.15
CA LYS A 119 -31.97 47.04 1.03
C LYS A 119 -31.64 46.90 2.52
N ARG A 120 -30.61 46.13 2.90
CA ARG A 120 -30.16 45.92 4.30
C ARG A 120 -30.03 47.24 5.06
N ALA A 121 -29.29 48.20 4.51
CA ALA A 121 -29.06 49.49 5.15
C ALA A 121 -30.32 50.37 5.33
N LYS A 122 -31.42 50.02 4.65
CA LYS A 122 -32.73 50.70 4.76
C LYS A 122 -33.61 49.96 5.75
N TYR A 123 -33.72 48.63 5.64
CA TYR A 123 -34.51 47.80 6.56
C TYR A 123 -33.93 47.77 7.98
N ALA A 124 -32.61 47.76 8.17
CA ALA A 124 -31.99 47.87 9.49
C ALA A 124 -32.31 49.19 10.21
N LYS A 125 -32.57 50.27 9.46
CA LYS A 125 -33.01 51.57 10.02
C LYS A 125 -34.52 51.63 10.27
N LEU A 126 -35.31 50.80 9.59
CA LEU A 126 -36.75 50.68 9.79
C LEU A 126 -37.12 49.66 10.87
N HIS A 127 -36.22 48.73 11.17
CA HIS A 127 -36.37 47.70 12.20
C HIS A 127 -35.08 47.56 13.03
N PRO A 128 -34.70 48.57 13.86
CA PRO A 128 -33.47 48.51 14.67
C PRO A 128 -33.48 47.36 15.70
N GLU A 129 -34.66 46.90 16.10
CA GLU A 129 -34.86 45.81 17.06
C GLU A 129 -34.79 44.40 16.43
N MET A 130 -34.76 44.27 15.09
CA MET A 130 -34.63 42.95 14.44
C MET A 130 -33.18 42.53 14.30
N SER A 131 -32.90 41.28 14.67
CA SER A 131 -31.58 40.66 14.49
C SER A 131 -31.12 40.71 13.04
N ASN A 132 -29.81 40.83 12.86
CA ASN A 132 -29.09 40.70 11.59
C ASN A 132 -29.47 39.41 10.83
N LEU A 133 -29.71 38.32 11.57
CA LEU A 133 -30.14 37.03 11.03
C LEU A 133 -31.56 37.09 10.45
N ASP A 134 -32.50 37.66 11.21
CA ASP A 134 -33.91 37.74 10.81
C ASP A 134 -34.13 38.78 9.70
N LEU A 135 -33.39 39.88 9.73
CA LEU A 135 -33.28 40.82 8.61
C LEU A 135 -32.86 40.12 7.32
N THR A 136 -31.94 39.15 7.40
CA THR A 136 -31.47 38.38 6.24
C THR A 136 -32.54 37.41 5.74
N LYS A 137 -33.24 36.71 6.64
CA LYS A 137 -34.41 35.85 6.32
C LYS A 137 -35.56 36.64 5.68
N VAL A 138 -35.86 37.83 6.21
CA VAL A 138 -36.87 38.74 5.63
C VAL A 138 -36.45 39.22 4.23
N LEU A 139 -35.17 39.55 4.01
CA LEU A 139 -34.68 40.01 2.71
C LEU A 139 -34.57 38.90 1.66
N SER A 140 -34.28 37.65 2.03
CA SER A 140 -34.30 36.51 1.08
C SER A 140 -35.73 36.23 0.59
N ILE A 141 -36.72 36.22 1.50
CA ILE A 141 -38.14 36.10 1.18
C ILE A 141 -38.57 37.26 0.28
N LYS A 142 -38.26 38.52 0.64
CA LYS A 142 -38.62 39.71 -0.13
C LYS A 142 -37.93 39.80 -1.49
N TYR A 143 -36.77 39.16 -1.68
CA TYR A 143 -36.13 39.00 -3.00
C TYR A 143 -36.86 37.97 -3.87
N ARG A 144 -37.22 36.82 -3.28
CA ARG A 144 -37.97 35.75 -3.95
C ARG A 144 -39.31 36.25 -4.48
N GLU A 145 -40.02 37.03 -3.67
CA GLU A 145 -41.31 37.69 -3.98
C GLU A 145 -41.26 38.79 -5.07
N LEU A 146 -40.07 39.26 -5.51
CA LEU A 146 -40.01 40.33 -6.51
C LEU A 146 -40.53 39.86 -7.88
N PRO A 147 -41.42 40.63 -8.55
CA PRO A 147 -41.86 40.32 -9.92
C PRO A 147 -40.68 40.18 -10.89
N ASP A 148 -40.48 38.96 -11.39
CA ASP A 148 -39.21 38.51 -11.99
C ASP A 148 -38.73 39.41 -13.13
N ARG A 149 -39.66 39.79 -14.01
CA ARG A 149 -39.34 40.30 -15.35
C ARG A 149 -38.75 41.72 -15.41
N LYS A 150 -38.76 42.48 -14.31
CA LYS A 150 -38.20 43.85 -14.27
C LYS A 150 -37.16 44.09 -13.19
N LYS A 151 -37.35 43.59 -11.96
CA LYS A 151 -36.39 43.83 -10.86
C LYS A 151 -35.23 42.84 -10.86
N LYS A 152 -35.49 41.54 -11.02
CA LYS A 152 -34.42 40.53 -11.12
C LYS A 152 -33.61 40.76 -12.41
N LEU A 153 -34.27 41.11 -13.52
CA LEU A 153 -33.60 41.50 -14.78
C LEU A 153 -32.54 42.61 -14.59
N LYS A 154 -32.82 43.65 -13.79
CA LYS A 154 -31.85 44.71 -13.49
C LYS A 154 -30.59 44.14 -12.82
N TYR A 155 -30.74 43.45 -11.69
CA TYR A 155 -29.59 42.91 -10.94
C TYR A 155 -28.84 41.82 -11.73
N MET A 156 -29.54 41.06 -12.58
CA MET A 156 -28.91 40.10 -13.51
C MET A 156 -28.12 40.77 -14.64
N GLN A 157 -28.56 41.94 -15.12
CA GLN A 157 -27.81 42.73 -16.12
C GLN A 157 -26.58 43.40 -15.48
N GLU A 158 -26.72 43.96 -14.27
CA GLU A 158 -25.60 44.51 -13.50
C GLU A 158 -24.56 43.42 -13.19
N PHE A 159 -24.99 42.26 -12.67
CA PHE A 159 -24.10 41.12 -12.41
C PHE A 159 -23.40 40.62 -13.68
N LYS A 160 -24.09 40.52 -14.83
CA LYS A 160 -23.45 40.13 -16.09
C LYS A 160 -22.36 41.11 -16.51
N LYS A 161 -22.66 42.43 -16.49
CA LYS A 161 -21.69 43.47 -16.82
C LYS A 161 -20.46 43.38 -15.90
N GLU A 162 -20.69 43.27 -14.59
CA GLU A 162 -19.62 43.18 -13.60
C GLU A 162 -18.83 41.87 -13.67
N ARG A 163 -19.45 40.75 -14.10
CA ARG A 163 -18.73 39.50 -14.36
C ARG A 163 -17.81 39.62 -15.58
N GLU A 164 -18.24 40.30 -16.64
CA GLU A 164 -17.34 40.60 -17.76
C GLU A 164 -16.23 41.59 -17.36
N GLU A 165 -16.53 42.58 -16.51
CA GLU A 165 -15.56 43.55 -15.99
C GLU A 165 -14.53 42.88 -15.06
N PHE A 166 -14.98 41.99 -14.18
CA PHE A 166 -14.14 41.07 -13.40
C PHE A 166 -13.28 40.18 -14.30
N GLN A 167 -13.84 39.58 -15.35
CA GLN A 167 -13.06 38.76 -16.31
C GLN A 167 -11.98 39.59 -17.04
N ARG A 168 -12.28 40.84 -17.44
CA ARG A 168 -11.29 41.76 -18.04
C ARG A 168 -10.19 42.13 -17.03
N SER A 169 -10.55 42.43 -15.78
CA SER A 169 -9.59 42.72 -14.72
C SER A 169 -8.77 41.50 -14.31
N MET A 170 -9.34 40.29 -14.33
CA MET A 170 -8.62 39.03 -14.10
C MET A 170 -7.66 38.70 -15.26
N MET A 171 -8.00 39.05 -16.50
CA MET A 171 -7.06 38.95 -17.63
C MET A 171 -5.90 39.93 -17.47
N LYS A 172 -6.17 41.20 -17.12
CA LYS A 172 -5.09 42.15 -16.78
C LYS A 172 -4.22 41.68 -15.62
N PHE A 173 -4.82 41.20 -14.54
CA PHE A 173 -4.09 40.66 -13.39
C PHE A 173 -3.22 39.44 -13.79
N ARG A 174 -3.67 38.60 -14.75
CA ARG A 174 -2.88 37.52 -15.37
C ARG A 174 -1.74 38.02 -16.25
N GLU A 175 -1.85 39.20 -16.88
CA GLU A 175 -0.82 39.82 -17.72
C GLU A 175 0.21 40.63 -16.89
N GLU A 176 -0.26 41.33 -15.86
CA GLU A 176 0.52 42.23 -15.00
C GLU A 176 1.23 41.50 -13.85
N HIS A 177 0.64 40.40 -13.34
CA HIS A 177 1.17 39.63 -12.19
C HIS A 177 1.37 38.11 -12.49
N PRO A 178 2.08 37.72 -13.58
CA PRO A 178 2.22 36.33 -13.97
C PRO A 178 2.88 35.46 -12.88
N ASP A 179 3.90 35.97 -12.16
CA ASP A 179 4.61 35.24 -11.10
C ASP A 179 3.74 34.89 -9.87
N LEU A 180 2.55 35.47 -9.74
CA LEU A 180 1.60 35.17 -8.67
C LEU A 180 0.57 34.10 -9.07
N ILE A 181 0.34 33.90 -10.36
CA ILE A 181 -0.76 33.08 -10.90
C ILE A 181 -0.24 31.87 -11.68
N GLU A 182 0.88 31.98 -12.39
CA GLU A 182 1.55 30.82 -12.98
C GLU A 182 2.07 29.95 -11.82
N SER A 183 1.43 28.79 -11.64
CA SER A 183 1.95 27.75 -10.77
C SER A 183 3.33 27.36 -11.31
N LYS A 184 4.35 27.55 -10.45
CA LYS A 184 5.79 27.49 -10.78
C LYS A 184 6.01 26.30 -11.71
N LYS A 185 6.31 26.57 -13.00
CA LYS A 185 6.15 25.64 -14.13
C LYS A 185 6.48 24.22 -13.71
N ARG A 186 5.53 23.29 -13.92
CA ARG A 186 5.70 21.88 -13.55
C ARG A 186 7.11 21.47 -13.97
N SER A 187 7.91 21.11 -12.97
CA SER A 187 9.36 20.89 -13.10
C SER A 187 9.69 20.17 -14.40
N ASP A 188 10.77 20.56 -15.11
CA ASP A 188 11.06 20.15 -16.50
C ASP A 188 11.11 18.63 -16.77
N VAL A 189 11.03 17.82 -15.71
CA VAL A 189 10.51 16.45 -15.69
C VAL A 189 9.25 16.29 -16.56
N PRO A 190 9.28 15.45 -17.62
CA PRO A 190 8.12 15.18 -18.46
C PRO A 190 6.83 14.73 -17.73
N GLU A 191 5.65 15.10 -18.26
CA GLU A 191 4.36 14.65 -17.73
C GLU A 191 4.16 13.13 -17.91
N LYS A 192 3.59 12.47 -16.89
CA LYS A 192 3.26 11.04 -16.94
C LYS A 192 2.20 10.73 -18.03
N PRO A 193 2.27 9.56 -18.68
CA PRO A 193 1.35 9.15 -19.73
C PRO A 193 -0.04 8.83 -19.16
N LYS A 194 -1.09 9.31 -19.85
CA LYS A 194 -2.47 9.21 -19.36
C LYS A 194 -3.08 7.82 -19.61
N THR A 195 -3.97 7.39 -18.71
CA THR A 195 -4.67 6.10 -18.83
C THR A 195 -5.65 6.10 -20.01
N PRO A 196 -6.10 4.93 -20.50
CA PRO A 196 -7.06 4.88 -21.61
C PRO A 196 -8.38 5.61 -21.30
N GLN A 197 -8.86 5.48 -20.06
CA GLN A 197 -10.05 6.17 -19.56
C GLN A 197 -9.84 7.69 -19.49
N GLN A 198 -8.69 8.16 -18.99
CA GLN A 198 -8.36 9.59 -18.96
C GLN A 198 -8.27 10.19 -20.38
N LEU A 199 -7.70 9.46 -21.33
CA LEU A 199 -7.60 9.89 -22.74
C LEU A 199 -8.95 9.96 -23.42
N TRP A 200 -9.81 8.98 -23.19
CA TRP A 200 -11.19 8.99 -23.67
C TRP A 200 -12.00 10.13 -23.02
N PHE A 201 -11.96 10.28 -21.70
CA PHE A 201 -12.68 11.33 -20.99
C PHE A 201 -12.21 12.73 -21.42
N SER A 202 -10.90 12.93 -21.62
CA SER A 202 -10.34 14.18 -22.15
C SER A 202 -10.79 14.49 -23.58
N HIS A 203 -11.10 13.47 -24.39
CA HIS A 203 -11.63 13.61 -25.74
C HIS A 203 -13.13 13.94 -25.71
N GLU A 204 -13.93 13.17 -24.98
CA GLU A 204 -15.38 13.42 -24.91
C GLU A 204 -15.71 14.70 -24.14
N LYS A 205 -14.98 15.09 -23.09
CA LYS A 205 -15.13 16.41 -22.42
C LYS A 205 -14.98 17.56 -23.43
N LYS A 206 -14.05 17.46 -24.38
CA LYS A 206 -13.83 18.45 -25.45
C LYS A 206 -14.91 18.42 -26.55
N ILE A 207 -15.70 17.35 -26.66
CA ILE A 207 -16.87 17.28 -27.56
C ILE A 207 -18.11 17.79 -26.82
N PHE A 208 -18.32 17.33 -25.58
CA PHE A 208 -19.42 17.72 -24.71
C PHE A 208 -19.46 19.23 -24.47
N LEU A 209 -18.32 19.86 -24.13
CA LEU A 209 -18.22 21.32 -23.99
C LEU A 209 -18.47 22.10 -25.29
N LYS A 210 -18.27 21.49 -26.47
CA LYS A 210 -18.62 22.13 -27.76
C LYS A 210 -20.11 22.05 -28.07
N LEU A 211 -20.78 21.00 -27.59
CA LEU A 211 -22.24 20.82 -27.71
C LEU A 211 -23.00 21.59 -26.61
N HIS A 212 -22.37 21.76 -25.45
CA HIS A 212 -22.93 22.44 -24.27
C HIS A 212 -21.91 23.45 -23.69
N PRO A 213 -21.76 24.65 -24.30
CA PRO A 213 -20.74 25.64 -23.90
C PRO A 213 -20.91 26.29 -22.52
N GLY A 214 -21.96 25.90 -21.78
CA GLY A 214 -22.21 26.32 -20.40
C GLY A 214 -22.56 25.14 -19.48
N ALA A 215 -22.11 23.92 -19.82
CA ALA A 215 -22.25 22.76 -18.94
C ALA A 215 -21.25 22.82 -17.78
N THR A 216 -21.74 22.51 -16.59
CA THR A 216 -20.94 22.44 -15.37
C THR A 216 -20.07 21.17 -15.32
N ILE A 217 -19.11 21.13 -14.40
CA ILE A 217 -18.31 19.93 -14.11
C ILE A 217 -19.22 18.75 -13.70
N LYS A 218 -20.33 19.02 -13.01
CA LYS A 218 -21.35 18.03 -12.62
C LYS A 218 -22.04 17.41 -13.83
N ASP A 219 -22.50 18.24 -14.77
CA ASP A 219 -23.14 17.77 -16.02
C ASP A 219 -22.20 16.89 -16.85
N ILE A 220 -20.91 17.27 -16.93
CA ILE A 220 -19.87 16.50 -17.62
C ILE A 220 -19.62 15.16 -16.91
N LYS A 221 -19.51 15.17 -15.58
CA LYS A 221 -19.25 13.95 -14.79
C LYS A 221 -20.43 12.98 -14.84
N GLU A 222 -21.67 13.47 -14.81
CA GLU A 222 -22.87 12.64 -14.93
C GLU A 222 -23.08 12.13 -16.37
N GLY A 223 -22.96 13.01 -17.37
CA GLY A 223 -23.16 12.68 -18.78
C GLY A 223 -22.12 11.71 -19.34
N LEU A 224 -20.86 11.81 -18.90
CA LEU A 224 -19.76 10.95 -19.38
C LEU A 224 -19.45 9.77 -18.43
N GLY A 225 -19.65 9.89 -17.12
CA GLY A 225 -19.17 8.90 -16.13
C GLY A 225 -19.66 7.47 -16.39
N LYS A 226 -20.90 7.31 -16.88
CA LYS A 226 -21.50 6.00 -17.22
C LYS A 226 -21.13 5.49 -18.62
N GLN A 227 -20.52 6.31 -19.48
CA GLN A 227 -20.24 5.91 -20.87
C GLN A 227 -19.00 5.02 -21.02
N TRP A 228 -17.96 5.20 -20.20
CA TRP A 228 -16.73 4.38 -20.26
C TRP A 228 -17.03 2.89 -20.01
N SER A 229 -17.89 2.59 -19.02
CA SER A 229 -18.33 1.22 -18.70
C SER A 229 -19.25 0.63 -19.78
N GLN A 230 -19.86 1.45 -20.63
CA GLN A 230 -20.70 1.05 -21.77
C GLN A 230 -19.95 0.99 -23.12
N LEU A 231 -18.70 1.46 -23.22
CA LEU A 231 -17.93 1.36 -24.46
C LEU A 231 -17.70 -0.09 -24.88
N THR A 232 -17.90 -0.37 -26.17
CA THR A 232 -17.56 -1.66 -26.77
C THR A 232 -16.06 -1.93 -26.73
N ASP A 233 -15.68 -3.21 -26.63
CA ASP A 233 -14.29 -3.70 -26.67
C ASP A 233 -13.43 -3.01 -27.74
N LYS A 234 -13.94 -2.88 -28.97
CA LYS A 234 -13.24 -2.20 -30.08
C LYS A 234 -13.00 -0.70 -29.84
N LYS A 235 -13.96 0.00 -29.20
CA LYS A 235 -13.79 1.42 -28.82
C LYS A 235 -12.77 1.58 -27.69
N ARG A 236 -12.79 0.69 -26.69
CA ARG A 236 -11.78 0.67 -25.60
C ARG A 236 -10.37 0.42 -26.14
N LEU A 237 -10.21 -0.56 -27.03
CA LEU A 237 -8.91 -0.92 -27.61
C LEU A 237 -8.20 0.26 -28.30
N LYS A 238 -8.95 1.15 -28.96
CA LYS A 238 -8.42 2.40 -29.54
C LYS A 238 -7.69 3.24 -28.50
N TRP A 239 -8.28 3.41 -27.32
CA TRP A 239 -7.72 4.20 -26.22
C TRP A 239 -6.61 3.47 -25.47
N ILE A 240 -6.70 2.15 -25.36
CA ILE A 240 -5.66 1.28 -24.78
C ILE A 240 -4.38 1.38 -25.60
N ASN A 241 -4.47 1.22 -26.93
CA ASN A 241 -3.33 1.36 -27.82
C ASN A 241 -2.74 2.78 -27.78
N LYS A 242 -3.58 3.82 -27.72
CA LYS A 242 -3.12 5.22 -27.61
C LYS A 242 -2.42 5.53 -26.27
N SER A 243 -2.87 4.94 -25.17
CA SER A 243 -2.19 5.06 -23.87
C SER A 243 -0.82 4.38 -23.88
N LEU A 244 -0.69 3.21 -24.53
CA LEU A 244 0.60 2.54 -24.71
C LEU A 244 1.56 3.30 -25.63
N GLU A 245 1.05 3.91 -26.69
CA GLU A 245 1.81 4.79 -27.58
C GLU A 245 2.39 6.00 -26.81
N GLN A 246 1.57 6.68 -26.01
CA GLN A 246 2.03 7.76 -25.13
C GLN A 246 3.00 7.27 -24.04
N LYS A 247 2.79 6.06 -23.50
CA LYS A 247 3.70 5.45 -22.52
C LYS A 247 5.09 5.23 -23.12
N LYS A 248 5.16 4.70 -24.34
CA LYS A 248 6.45 4.51 -25.04
C LYS A 248 7.17 5.84 -25.30
N LEU A 249 6.44 6.86 -25.76
CA LEU A 249 7.02 8.20 -25.97
C LEU A 249 7.54 8.80 -24.65
N TYR A 250 6.82 8.62 -23.54
CA TYR A 250 7.28 9.03 -22.22
C TYR A 250 8.53 8.26 -21.76
N GLU A 251 8.62 6.95 -22.00
CA GLU A 251 9.81 6.11 -21.70
C GLU A 251 11.04 6.43 -22.57
N GLU A 252 10.85 7.13 -23.69
CA GLU A 252 11.90 7.66 -24.55
C GLU A 252 12.36 9.03 -24.01
N VAL A 253 11.45 9.99 -23.84
CA VAL A 253 11.79 11.34 -23.33
C VAL A 253 12.33 11.30 -21.89
N MET A 254 11.80 10.45 -21.00
CA MET A 254 12.33 10.28 -19.64
C MET A 254 13.75 9.70 -19.60
N ARG A 255 14.15 8.94 -20.63
CA ARG A 255 15.49 8.35 -20.74
C ARG A 255 16.52 9.41 -21.12
N GLU A 256 16.16 10.25 -22.09
CA GLU A 256 16.94 11.46 -22.43
C GLU A 256 17.03 12.41 -21.24
N PHE A 257 15.93 12.62 -20.51
CA PHE A 257 15.89 13.44 -19.30
C PHE A 257 16.80 12.91 -18.19
N ILE A 258 16.79 11.60 -17.89
CA ILE A 258 17.73 10.98 -16.93
C ILE A 258 19.19 11.16 -17.38
N GLN A 259 19.46 11.02 -18.68
CA GLN A 259 20.82 11.19 -19.23
C GLN A 259 21.31 12.64 -19.11
N GLN A 260 20.41 13.62 -19.19
CA GLN A 260 20.71 15.04 -19.02
C GLN A 260 20.77 15.47 -17.54
N HIS A 261 20.05 14.78 -16.65
CA HIS A 261 19.92 15.11 -15.22
C HIS A 261 20.32 13.97 -14.26
N PRO A 262 21.59 13.49 -14.30
CA PRO A 262 22.06 12.42 -13.42
C PRO A 262 21.99 12.75 -11.92
N GLU A 263 21.98 14.05 -11.55
CA GLU A 263 21.85 14.52 -10.18
C GLU A 263 20.50 14.18 -9.52
N LEU A 264 19.43 14.02 -10.31
CA LEU A 264 18.07 13.82 -9.80
C LEU A 264 17.81 12.40 -9.27
N ASN A 265 18.73 11.46 -9.47
CA ASN A 265 18.65 10.07 -8.94
C ASN A 265 17.33 9.33 -9.26
N MET A 266 16.69 9.67 -10.38
CA MET A 266 15.42 9.09 -10.80
C MET A 266 15.58 7.63 -11.25
N THR A 267 14.97 6.68 -10.54
CA THR A 267 15.14 5.25 -10.82
C THR A 267 14.20 4.76 -11.93
N GLU A 268 14.75 3.94 -12.84
CA GLU A 268 14.05 3.37 -13.99
C GLU A 268 12.80 2.54 -13.62
N GLU A 269 12.80 1.90 -12.44
CA GLU A 269 11.63 1.18 -11.89
C GLU A 269 10.45 2.11 -11.55
N GLY A 270 10.71 3.39 -11.24
CA GLY A 270 9.68 4.38 -10.93
C GLY A 270 8.89 4.85 -12.16
N ILE A 271 9.54 4.84 -13.32
CA ILE A 271 9.03 5.30 -14.62
C ILE A 271 8.19 4.22 -15.30
N ASN A 272 8.62 2.96 -15.24
CA ASN A 272 8.05 1.84 -16.00
C ASN A 272 6.67 1.32 -15.51
N LYS A 273 5.92 2.08 -14.71
CA LYS A 273 4.60 1.70 -14.18
C LYS A 273 3.57 1.50 -15.30
N SER A 274 2.67 0.51 -15.16
CA SER A 274 1.61 0.25 -16.16
C SER A 274 0.57 1.37 -16.17
N THR A 275 0.26 1.92 -17.36
CA THR A 275 -0.91 2.81 -17.57
C THR A 275 -2.22 2.05 -17.75
N LEU A 276 -2.15 0.72 -17.91
CA LEU A 276 -3.31 -0.15 -18.12
C LEU A 276 -3.69 -0.89 -16.84
N THR A 277 -4.98 -0.94 -16.56
CA THR A 277 -5.58 -1.85 -15.59
C THR A 277 -5.45 -3.31 -16.04
N LYS A 278 -5.65 -4.24 -15.10
CA LYS A 278 -5.67 -5.68 -15.36
C LYS A 278 -6.74 -6.09 -16.38
N ALA A 279 -7.89 -5.41 -16.41
CA ALA A 279 -8.98 -5.70 -17.34
C ALA A 279 -8.69 -5.20 -18.76
N GLU A 280 -8.21 -3.95 -18.90
CA GLU A 280 -7.78 -3.39 -20.19
C GLU A 280 -6.62 -4.19 -20.79
N ARG A 281 -5.70 -4.65 -19.94
CA ARG A 281 -4.57 -5.45 -20.38
C ARG A 281 -5.00 -6.85 -20.84
N GLN A 282 -5.96 -7.50 -20.16
CA GLN A 282 -6.57 -8.74 -20.64
C GLN A 282 -7.35 -8.54 -21.95
N LEU A 283 -8.01 -7.39 -22.11
CA LEU A 283 -8.70 -7.03 -23.34
C LEU A 283 -7.71 -6.85 -24.50
N LYS A 284 -6.57 -6.18 -24.29
CA LYS A 284 -5.50 -6.09 -25.30
C LYS A 284 -4.92 -7.46 -25.63
N ASP A 285 -4.49 -8.22 -24.63
CA ASP A 285 -3.93 -9.58 -24.84
C ASP A 285 -4.86 -10.47 -25.68
N LYS A 286 -6.18 -10.40 -25.44
CA LYS A 286 -7.22 -11.11 -26.22
C LYS A 286 -7.31 -10.64 -27.68
N PHE A 287 -7.06 -9.36 -27.97
CA PHE A 287 -7.06 -8.82 -29.33
C PHE A 287 -5.74 -9.03 -30.07
N ASP A 288 -4.62 -9.06 -29.34
CA ASP A 288 -3.29 -9.39 -29.87
C ASP A 288 -3.13 -10.90 -30.16
N GLY A 289 -4.14 -11.73 -29.81
CA GLY A 289 -4.16 -13.16 -30.10
C GLY A 289 -3.49 -14.05 -29.03
N ARG A 290 -3.25 -13.53 -27.81
CA ARG A 290 -2.71 -14.33 -26.70
C ARG A 290 -3.68 -15.48 -26.38
N PRO A 291 -3.25 -16.76 -26.46
CA PRO A 291 -4.17 -17.88 -26.30
C PRO A 291 -4.70 -17.97 -24.85
N PRO A 292 -5.97 -18.40 -24.67
CA PRO A 292 -6.57 -18.53 -23.34
C PRO A 292 -5.98 -19.73 -22.60
N LYS A 293 -5.70 -19.56 -21.30
CA LYS A 293 -5.03 -20.60 -20.50
C LYS A 293 -5.81 -21.91 -20.46
N ALA A 294 -5.17 -23.00 -20.91
CA ALA A 294 -5.74 -24.34 -20.86
C ALA A 294 -6.23 -24.72 -19.44
N PRO A 295 -7.44 -25.31 -19.28
CA PRO A 295 -7.94 -25.72 -17.98
C PRO A 295 -6.98 -26.69 -17.25
N PRO A 296 -6.76 -26.52 -15.93
CA PRO A 296 -5.65 -27.18 -15.23
C PRO A 296 -5.80 -28.69 -15.01
N ASN A 297 -7.01 -29.25 -15.09
CA ASN A 297 -7.30 -30.68 -14.95
C ASN A 297 -8.63 -31.06 -15.63
N GLY A 298 -8.94 -32.35 -15.72
CA GLY A 298 -10.18 -32.86 -16.31
C GLY A 298 -11.48 -32.33 -15.67
N TYR A 299 -11.49 -32.07 -14.36
CA TYR A 299 -12.65 -31.45 -13.71
C TYR A 299 -12.86 -30.01 -14.23
N SER A 300 -11.80 -29.20 -14.33
CA SER A 300 -11.89 -27.84 -14.87
C SER A 300 -12.23 -27.81 -16.36
N MET A 301 -11.83 -28.82 -17.14
CA MET A 301 -12.32 -29.00 -18.52
C MET A 301 -13.84 -29.20 -18.53
N PHE A 302 -14.33 -30.15 -17.72
CA PHE A 302 -15.76 -30.43 -17.58
C PHE A 302 -16.56 -29.20 -17.12
N CYS A 303 -16.05 -28.43 -16.14
CA CYS A 303 -16.66 -27.18 -15.71
C CYS A 303 -16.80 -26.17 -16.86
N ALA A 304 -15.75 -25.99 -17.68
CA ALA A 304 -15.78 -25.03 -18.78
C ALA A 304 -16.80 -25.42 -19.87
N GLU A 305 -16.87 -26.70 -20.21
CA GLU A 305 -17.86 -27.26 -21.16
C GLU A 305 -19.29 -27.09 -20.62
N LEU A 306 -19.51 -27.42 -19.34
CA LEU A 306 -20.84 -27.33 -18.70
C LEU A 306 -21.30 -25.88 -18.47
N MET A 307 -20.41 -24.96 -18.09
CA MET A 307 -20.73 -23.53 -17.99
C MET A 307 -21.09 -22.91 -19.34
N THR A 308 -20.54 -23.42 -20.44
CA THR A 308 -20.90 -22.98 -21.80
C THR A 308 -22.31 -23.42 -22.18
N ARG A 309 -22.78 -24.55 -21.63
CA ARG A 309 -24.12 -25.13 -21.83
C ARG A 309 -25.22 -24.47 -20.97
N MET A 310 -24.91 -24.05 -19.75
CA MET A 310 -25.90 -23.57 -18.76
C MET A 310 -25.83 -22.04 -18.57
N LYS A 311 -25.99 -21.25 -19.64
CA LYS A 311 -25.74 -19.79 -19.59
C LYS A 311 -26.71 -19.05 -18.65
N ASP A 312 -27.94 -19.51 -18.59
CA ASP A 312 -29.08 -18.87 -17.91
C ASP A 312 -29.10 -19.12 -16.38
N VAL A 313 -28.25 -20.02 -15.89
CA VAL A 313 -28.09 -20.32 -14.46
C VAL A 313 -27.05 -19.36 -13.83
N PRO A 314 -27.29 -18.78 -12.64
CA PRO A 314 -26.34 -17.90 -11.94
C PRO A 314 -24.95 -18.51 -11.74
N SER A 315 -23.89 -17.69 -11.81
CA SER A 315 -22.51 -18.21 -11.87
C SER A 315 -22.04 -18.94 -10.61
N THR A 316 -22.62 -18.63 -9.47
CA THR A 316 -22.46 -19.34 -8.19
C THR A 316 -23.03 -20.76 -8.27
N GLU A 317 -24.28 -20.88 -8.74
CA GLU A 317 -25.00 -22.15 -8.90
C GLU A 317 -24.37 -23.04 -9.97
N ARG A 318 -23.92 -22.47 -11.11
CA ARG A 318 -23.21 -23.23 -12.16
C ARG A 318 -22.05 -24.06 -11.60
N MET A 319 -21.28 -23.51 -10.66
CA MET A 319 -20.16 -24.23 -10.03
C MET A 319 -20.63 -25.35 -9.07
N VAL A 320 -21.78 -25.17 -8.40
CA VAL A 320 -22.40 -26.21 -7.56
C VAL A 320 -22.87 -27.38 -8.44
N ILE A 321 -23.55 -27.10 -9.56
CA ILE A 321 -24.00 -28.12 -10.51
C ILE A 321 -22.80 -28.86 -11.11
N CYS A 322 -21.73 -28.15 -11.51
CA CYS A 322 -20.47 -28.77 -11.94
C CYS A 322 -19.91 -29.77 -10.93
N SER A 323 -19.91 -29.40 -9.64
CA SER A 323 -19.45 -30.27 -8.54
C SER A 323 -20.35 -31.49 -8.33
N GLN A 324 -21.66 -31.36 -8.55
CA GLN A 324 -22.64 -32.45 -8.44
C GLN A 324 -22.55 -33.42 -9.63
N GLU A 325 -22.64 -32.94 -10.88
CA GLU A 325 -22.52 -33.80 -12.07
C GLU A 325 -21.16 -34.51 -12.11
N TRP A 326 -20.06 -33.83 -11.74
CA TRP A 326 -18.74 -34.47 -11.69
C TRP A 326 -18.66 -35.59 -10.64
N LYS A 327 -19.37 -35.50 -9.50
CA LYS A 327 -19.42 -36.60 -8.54
C LYS A 327 -20.11 -37.82 -9.16
N LEU A 328 -21.24 -37.61 -9.84
CA LEU A 328 -22.06 -38.66 -10.48
C LEU A 328 -21.42 -39.28 -11.73
N LEU A 329 -20.46 -38.61 -12.38
CA LEU A 329 -19.76 -39.11 -13.56
C LEU A 329 -19.02 -40.45 -13.30
N SER A 330 -19.02 -41.37 -14.27
CA SER A 330 -18.19 -42.59 -14.20
C SER A 330 -16.69 -42.26 -14.32
N GLN A 331 -15.82 -43.18 -13.87
CA GLN A 331 -14.37 -42.97 -13.91
C GLN A 331 -13.86 -42.85 -15.35
N ASP A 332 -14.36 -43.66 -16.28
CA ASP A 332 -13.94 -43.63 -17.68
C ASP A 332 -14.17 -42.26 -18.32
N LYS A 333 -15.34 -41.64 -18.04
CA LYS A 333 -15.66 -40.27 -18.48
C LYS A 333 -14.73 -39.24 -17.83
N LYS A 334 -14.41 -39.39 -16.55
CA LYS A 334 -13.44 -38.51 -15.85
C LYS A 334 -12.04 -38.60 -16.46
N ASP A 335 -11.62 -39.80 -16.82
CA ASP A 335 -10.33 -40.06 -17.46
C ASP A 335 -10.30 -39.53 -18.90
N ASP A 336 -11.42 -39.57 -19.64
CA ASP A 336 -11.53 -38.91 -20.96
C ASP A 336 -11.45 -37.38 -20.86
N TYR A 337 -12.09 -36.76 -19.86
CA TYR A 337 -11.90 -35.33 -19.59
C TYR A 337 -10.45 -34.99 -19.20
N GLN A 338 -9.75 -35.89 -18.50
CA GLN A 338 -8.34 -35.74 -18.18
C GLN A 338 -7.45 -35.86 -19.43
N LYS A 339 -7.70 -36.82 -20.33
CA LYS A 339 -7.02 -36.91 -21.64
C LYS A 339 -7.25 -35.64 -22.48
N ARG A 340 -8.49 -35.15 -22.57
CA ARG A 340 -8.85 -33.90 -23.26
C ARG A 340 -8.18 -32.66 -22.64
N CYS A 341 -7.94 -32.65 -21.33
CA CYS A 341 -7.16 -31.61 -20.65
C CYS A 341 -5.68 -31.66 -21.04
N GLU A 342 -5.09 -32.85 -21.10
CA GLU A 342 -3.67 -33.05 -21.44
C GLU A 342 -3.36 -32.76 -22.91
N VAL A 343 -4.29 -33.05 -23.82
CA VAL A 343 -4.21 -32.60 -25.22
C VAL A 343 -4.25 -31.07 -25.29
N ARG A 344 -5.24 -30.43 -24.65
CA ARG A 344 -5.41 -28.96 -24.70
C ARG A 344 -4.28 -28.16 -24.06
N LYS A 345 -3.54 -28.74 -23.12
CA LYS A 345 -2.30 -28.12 -22.61
C LYS A 345 -1.21 -28.07 -23.67
N LYS A 346 -1.05 -29.14 -24.46
CA LYS A 346 -0.08 -29.16 -25.58
C LYS A 346 -0.51 -28.22 -26.71
N GLU A 347 -1.79 -28.16 -27.01
CA GLU A 347 -2.37 -27.17 -27.94
C GLU A 347 -2.01 -25.74 -27.48
N TYR A 348 -2.30 -25.39 -26.21
CA TYR A 348 -1.92 -24.10 -25.61
C TYR A 348 -0.40 -23.84 -25.57
N GLU A 349 0.43 -24.86 -25.31
CA GLU A 349 1.90 -24.71 -25.34
C GLU A 349 2.40 -24.37 -26.75
N ILE A 350 1.82 -24.97 -27.79
CA ILE A 350 2.12 -24.68 -29.20
C ILE A 350 1.59 -23.29 -29.59
N GLU A 351 0.34 -22.97 -29.28
CA GLU A 351 -0.29 -21.67 -29.54
C GLU A 351 0.47 -20.53 -28.83
N MET A 352 0.89 -20.73 -27.58
CA MET A 352 1.65 -19.73 -26.82
C MET A 352 3.05 -19.53 -27.41
N THR A 353 3.69 -20.61 -27.88
CA THR A 353 4.99 -20.51 -28.57
C THR A 353 4.84 -19.72 -29.88
N HIS A 354 3.79 -20.00 -30.67
CA HIS A 354 3.49 -19.25 -31.89
C HIS A 354 3.18 -17.77 -31.60
N PHE A 355 2.38 -17.49 -30.56
CA PHE A 355 2.09 -16.13 -30.11
C PHE A 355 3.37 -15.39 -29.70
N LEU A 356 4.24 -16.00 -28.90
CA LEU A 356 5.53 -15.42 -28.52
C LEU A 356 6.39 -15.10 -29.76
N CYS A 357 6.46 -15.98 -30.76
CA CYS A 357 7.17 -15.71 -32.01
C CYS A 357 6.54 -14.59 -32.87
N SER A 358 5.30 -14.20 -32.60
CA SER A 358 4.57 -13.17 -33.37
C SER A 358 4.64 -11.75 -32.77
N ILE A 359 5.16 -11.60 -31.55
CA ILE A 359 5.26 -10.32 -30.82
C ILE A 359 6.73 -9.89 -30.62
N SER A 360 6.98 -8.61 -30.37
CA SER A 360 8.34 -8.07 -30.18
C SER A 360 9.03 -8.66 -28.93
N GLU A 361 10.37 -8.67 -28.92
CA GLU A 361 11.16 -9.27 -27.82
C GLU A 361 10.89 -8.65 -26.45
N GLU A 362 10.64 -7.33 -26.39
CA GLU A 362 10.19 -6.61 -25.20
C GLU A 362 8.89 -7.21 -24.64
N GLU A 363 7.95 -7.51 -25.54
CA GLU A 363 6.63 -8.06 -25.24
C GLU A 363 6.71 -9.55 -24.86
N GLN A 364 7.56 -10.32 -25.54
CA GLN A 364 7.90 -11.70 -25.17
C GLN A 364 8.45 -11.76 -23.75
N GLN A 365 9.44 -10.91 -23.42
CA GLN A 365 10.02 -10.85 -22.08
C GLN A 365 8.96 -10.50 -21.02
N ARG A 366 8.05 -9.56 -21.30
CA ARG A 366 6.94 -9.22 -20.39
C ARG A 366 6.00 -10.41 -20.16
N VAL A 367 5.57 -11.07 -21.24
CA VAL A 367 4.68 -12.25 -21.19
C VAL A 367 5.33 -13.41 -20.42
N LEU A 368 6.63 -13.66 -20.61
CA LEU A 368 7.40 -14.67 -19.89
C LEU A 368 7.59 -14.34 -18.40
N ARG A 369 7.81 -13.05 -18.05
CA ARG A 369 7.86 -12.58 -16.65
C ARG A 369 6.52 -12.84 -15.94
N GLU A 370 5.39 -12.53 -16.59
CA GLU A 370 4.04 -12.79 -16.05
C GLU A 370 3.76 -14.29 -15.81
N GLU A 371 4.06 -15.16 -16.79
CA GLU A 371 3.91 -16.61 -16.65
C GLU A 371 4.73 -17.16 -15.47
N LYS A 372 6.01 -16.74 -15.36
CA LYS A 372 6.93 -17.17 -14.31
C LYS A 372 6.46 -16.78 -12.91
N MET A 373 5.92 -15.57 -12.74
CA MET A 373 5.36 -15.10 -11.47
C MET A 373 4.09 -15.87 -11.07
N LEU A 374 3.20 -16.15 -12.03
CA LEU A 374 1.98 -16.94 -11.80
C LEU A 374 2.26 -18.39 -11.42
N GLY A 375 3.37 -18.96 -11.91
CA GLY A 375 3.84 -20.30 -11.52
C GLY A 375 4.30 -20.38 -10.05
N PHE A 376 4.87 -19.31 -9.50
CA PHE A 376 5.42 -19.29 -8.14
C PHE A 376 4.37 -19.00 -7.05
N SER A 377 3.37 -18.17 -7.34
CA SER A 377 2.43 -17.62 -6.35
C SER A 377 1.44 -18.63 -5.73
N LYS A 378 1.49 -19.92 -6.09
CA LYS A 378 0.43 -20.91 -5.76
C LYS A 378 0.69 -21.79 -4.53
N LYS A 379 1.49 -21.29 -3.56
CA LYS A 379 1.78 -21.97 -2.28
C LYS A 379 1.53 -21.08 -1.06
N SER A 380 0.25 -20.86 -0.74
CA SER A 380 -0.19 -20.45 0.60
C SER A 380 -0.67 -21.68 1.40
N PRO A 381 -0.58 -21.70 2.75
CA PRO A 381 -0.71 -22.94 3.52
C PRO A 381 -2.11 -23.15 4.13
N SER A 382 -2.85 -24.16 3.66
CA SER A 382 -4.04 -24.67 4.35
C SER A 382 -4.26 -26.18 4.12
N ALA A 383 -4.86 -26.85 5.12
CA ALA A 383 -5.37 -28.23 5.14
C ALA A 383 -4.44 -29.41 4.71
N LYS A 384 -4.00 -30.20 5.70
CA LYS A 384 -3.78 -31.66 5.56
C LYS A 384 -5.19 -32.33 5.43
N LYS A 385 -5.43 -33.47 4.79
CA LYS A 385 -4.67 -34.74 4.70
C LYS A 385 -4.92 -35.50 3.37
N ASN A 386 -3.97 -36.39 3.04
CA ASN A 386 -4.09 -37.69 2.37
C ASN A 386 -5.12 -37.92 1.23
N THR A 387 -4.61 -38.04 0.02
CA THR A 387 -4.65 -39.32 -0.73
C THR A 387 -3.28 -39.61 -1.35
N LYS A 388 -2.95 -40.88 -1.58
CA LYS A 388 -1.70 -41.30 -2.27
C LYS A 388 -2.02 -41.71 -3.70
N SER A 389 -1.51 -40.98 -4.68
CA SER A 389 -1.28 -41.48 -6.04
C SER A 389 0.14 -41.10 -6.47
N LYS A 390 0.73 -41.89 -7.38
CA LYS A 390 2.11 -41.65 -7.85
C LYS A 390 2.13 -40.46 -8.81
N GLN A 391 3.06 -39.54 -8.64
CA GLN A 391 3.62 -38.80 -9.76
C GLN A 391 5.14 -38.78 -9.69
N SER A 392 5.75 -38.93 -10.86
CA SER A 392 7.19 -38.89 -11.09
C SER A 392 7.70 -37.46 -10.96
N GLY A 393 8.78 -37.24 -10.21
CA GLY A 393 9.33 -35.88 -10.03
C GLY A 393 10.28 -35.73 -8.84
N SER A 394 11.18 -36.70 -8.61
CA SER A 394 12.28 -36.51 -7.66
C SER A 394 13.53 -37.26 -8.10
N GLU A 395 14.68 -36.62 -7.87
CA GLU A 395 16.00 -37.13 -8.26
C GLU A 395 16.41 -38.31 -7.37
N LYS A 396 16.09 -39.51 -7.85
CA LYS A 396 16.88 -40.70 -7.51
C LYS A 396 18.33 -40.44 -7.92
N PRO A 397 19.33 -40.86 -7.12
CA PRO A 397 20.72 -40.72 -7.53
C PRO A 397 20.93 -41.40 -8.89
N LYS A 398 21.71 -40.76 -9.78
CA LYS A 398 22.14 -41.38 -11.02
C LYS A 398 22.81 -42.72 -10.66
N ARG A 399 22.39 -43.80 -11.34
CA ARG A 399 23.01 -45.12 -11.16
C ARG A 399 24.51 -45.03 -11.51
N PRO A 400 25.38 -45.88 -10.92
CA PRO A 400 26.80 -45.90 -11.27
C PRO A 400 26.99 -46.02 -12.79
N ILE A 401 27.99 -45.30 -13.29
CA ILE A 401 28.23 -45.13 -14.73
C ILE A 401 28.79 -46.45 -15.28
N SER A 402 28.04 -47.08 -16.20
CA SER A 402 28.45 -48.35 -16.79
C SER A 402 29.69 -48.18 -17.67
N ALA A 403 30.54 -49.21 -17.73
CA ALA A 403 31.77 -49.26 -18.53
C ALA A 403 31.58 -48.85 -20.01
N MET A 404 30.43 -49.21 -20.60
CA MET A 404 30.04 -48.77 -21.95
C MET A 404 29.90 -47.23 -22.03
N PHE A 405 29.28 -46.60 -21.02
CA PHE A 405 29.10 -45.15 -21.00
C PHE A 405 30.45 -44.43 -20.82
N ILE A 406 31.30 -44.94 -19.92
CA ILE A 406 32.68 -44.44 -19.71
C ILE A 406 33.48 -44.47 -21.04
N PHE A 407 33.45 -45.59 -21.75
CA PHE A 407 34.06 -45.71 -23.07
C PHE A 407 33.42 -44.74 -24.07
N SER A 408 32.10 -44.59 -24.03
CA SER A 408 31.38 -43.72 -24.95
C SER A 408 31.78 -42.25 -24.76
N GLU A 409 31.92 -41.73 -23.53
CA GLU A 409 32.38 -40.35 -23.30
C GLU A 409 33.81 -40.14 -23.82
N GLU A 410 34.75 -41.04 -23.50
CA GLU A 410 36.15 -40.91 -23.94
C GLU A 410 36.30 -40.92 -25.47
N LYS A 411 35.49 -41.71 -26.18
CA LYS A 411 35.54 -41.79 -27.65
C LYS A 411 34.61 -40.81 -28.35
N ARG A 412 33.53 -40.35 -27.73
CA ARG A 412 32.58 -39.37 -28.29
C ARG A 412 33.28 -38.08 -28.67
N HIS A 413 34.11 -37.53 -27.77
CA HIS A 413 34.84 -36.29 -28.06
C HIS A 413 35.80 -36.42 -29.24
N LYS A 414 36.47 -37.57 -29.43
CA LYS A 414 37.34 -37.80 -30.59
C LYS A 414 36.54 -38.01 -31.87
N LEU A 415 35.53 -38.88 -31.84
CA LEU A 415 34.69 -39.19 -33.00
C LEU A 415 33.93 -37.94 -33.49
N GLN A 416 33.55 -37.03 -32.59
CA GLN A 416 32.87 -35.77 -32.91
C GLN A 416 33.84 -34.65 -33.37
N GLN A 417 35.14 -34.75 -33.07
CA GLN A 417 36.18 -33.91 -33.69
C GLN A 417 36.58 -34.43 -35.09
N GLU A 418 36.66 -35.75 -35.26
CA GLU A 418 36.98 -36.40 -36.54
C GLU A 418 35.80 -36.35 -37.54
N ARG A 419 34.56 -36.22 -37.04
CA ARG A 419 33.32 -36.14 -37.82
C ARG A 419 32.31 -35.17 -37.17
N PRO A 420 32.48 -33.84 -37.32
CA PRO A 420 31.55 -32.85 -36.76
C PRO A 420 30.14 -32.92 -37.38
N ASP A 421 30.01 -33.43 -38.62
CA ASP A 421 28.74 -33.45 -39.37
C ASP A 421 27.80 -34.63 -39.03
N LEU A 422 28.23 -35.57 -38.17
CA LEU A 422 27.43 -36.75 -37.82
C LEU A 422 26.36 -36.43 -36.78
N SER A 423 25.12 -36.91 -36.97
CA SER A 423 24.06 -36.70 -35.98
C SER A 423 24.37 -37.40 -34.65
N GLU A 424 23.86 -36.88 -33.53
CA GLU A 424 24.01 -37.52 -32.21
C GLU A 424 23.50 -38.97 -32.19
N SER A 425 22.50 -39.30 -33.02
CA SER A 425 21.98 -40.66 -33.17
C SER A 425 22.97 -41.61 -33.84
N GLU A 426 23.75 -41.12 -34.81
CA GLU A 426 24.74 -41.88 -35.58
C GLU A 426 26.05 -42.00 -34.82
N LEU A 427 26.44 -40.93 -34.13
CA LEU A 427 27.55 -40.89 -33.18
C LEU A 427 27.35 -41.97 -32.10
N THR A 428 26.17 -41.98 -31.46
CA THR A 428 25.79 -42.98 -30.44
C THR A 428 25.77 -44.41 -31.00
N ARG A 429 25.20 -44.60 -32.21
CA ARG A 429 25.12 -45.91 -32.90
C ARG A 429 26.50 -46.43 -33.33
N THR A 430 27.42 -45.53 -33.66
CA THR A 430 28.81 -45.87 -34.01
C THR A 430 29.60 -46.26 -32.75
N LEU A 431 29.49 -45.47 -31.67
CA LEU A 431 30.12 -45.78 -30.38
C LEU A 431 29.64 -47.13 -29.81
N ALA A 432 28.36 -47.46 -29.93
CA ALA A 432 27.83 -48.77 -29.54
C ALA A 432 28.42 -49.93 -30.35
N ARG A 433 28.70 -49.72 -31.64
CA ARG A 433 29.38 -50.71 -32.49
C ARG A 433 30.85 -50.88 -32.09
N MET A 434 31.58 -49.78 -31.95
CA MET A 434 32.99 -49.77 -31.53
C MET A 434 33.19 -50.44 -30.17
N TRP A 435 32.24 -50.28 -29.23
CA TRP A 435 32.26 -50.99 -27.94
C TRP A 435 32.12 -52.50 -28.10
N ASN A 436 31.16 -52.95 -28.91
CA ASN A 436 30.95 -54.38 -29.15
C ASN A 436 32.19 -55.03 -29.81
N GLU A 437 32.84 -54.30 -30.71
CA GLU A 437 34.09 -54.68 -31.41
C GLU A 437 35.35 -54.63 -30.52
N LEU A 438 35.31 -54.02 -29.33
CA LEU A 438 36.44 -54.10 -28.38
C LEU A 438 36.68 -55.55 -27.94
N SER A 439 37.93 -55.99 -27.96
CA SER A 439 38.33 -57.25 -27.32
C SER A 439 38.12 -57.18 -25.79
N ASP A 440 37.90 -58.33 -25.15
CA ASP A 440 37.54 -58.34 -23.72
C ASP A 440 38.61 -57.72 -22.83
N LYS A 441 39.90 -57.88 -23.16
CA LYS A 441 41.01 -57.17 -22.49
C LYS A 441 40.88 -55.65 -22.53
N LYS A 442 40.26 -55.07 -23.57
CA LYS A 442 39.98 -53.63 -23.67
C LYS A 442 38.69 -53.26 -22.93
N LYS A 443 37.63 -54.08 -23.01
CA LYS A 443 36.39 -53.90 -22.23
C LYS A 443 36.66 -53.94 -20.73
N GLU A 444 37.54 -54.84 -20.29
CA GLU A 444 37.89 -55.04 -18.87
C GLU A 444 38.49 -53.80 -18.23
N LYS A 445 39.31 -53.02 -18.96
CA LYS A 445 39.82 -51.73 -18.47
C LYS A 445 38.68 -50.77 -18.05
N TYR A 446 37.61 -50.71 -18.83
CA TYR A 446 36.46 -49.85 -18.51
C TYR A 446 35.55 -50.47 -17.45
N LYS A 447 35.45 -51.81 -17.34
CA LYS A 447 34.78 -52.48 -16.21
C LYS A 447 35.50 -52.23 -14.89
N GLN A 448 36.84 -52.26 -14.89
CA GLN A 448 37.63 -51.90 -13.72
C GLN A 448 37.43 -50.43 -13.35
N LEU A 449 37.32 -49.52 -14.33
CA LEU A 449 37.00 -48.12 -14.07
C LEU A 449 35.56 -47.91 -13.55
N GLU A 450 34.57 -48.65 -14.08
CA GLU A 450 33.21 -48.72 -13.52
C GLU A 450 33.25 -49.22 -12.07
N ALA A 451 34.03 -50.27 -11.77
CA ALA A 451 34.17 -50.81 -10.42
C ALA A 451 34.81 -49.80 -9.45
N THR A 452 35.85 -49.07 -9.87
CA THR A 452 36.48 -48.03 -9.03
C THR A 452 35.55 -46.85 -8.81
N LEU A 453 34.87 -46.34 -9.86
CA LEU A 453 33.92 -45.23 -9.74
C LEU A 453 32.68 -45.62 -8.94
N LYS A 454 32.22 -46.87 -9.05
CA LYS A 454 31.16 -47.43 -8.22
C LYS A 454 31.60 -47.49 -6.75
N ALA A 455 32.76 -48.05 -6.45
CA ALA A 455 33.29 -48.09 -5.08
C ALA A 455 33.55 -46.70 -4.49
N GLU A 456 33.93 -45.72 -5.31
CA GLU A 456 34.04 -44.32 -4.90
C GLU A 456 32.66 -43.70 -4.62
N SER A 457 31.66 -43.99 -5.46
CA SER A 457 30.27 -43.54 -5.24
C SER A 457 29.60 -44.20 -4.02
N GLU A 458 30.05 -45.41 -3.66
CA GLU A 458 29.57 -46.16 -2.50
C GLU A 458 30.25 -45.69 -1.20
N LYS A 459 31.52 -45.28 -1.27
CA LYS A 459 32.17 -44.47 -0.21
C LYS A 459 31.58 -43.06 -0.10
N LYS A 460 31.11 -42.47 -1.21
CA LYS A 460 30.32 -41.23 -1.24
C LYS A 460 28.81 -41.50 -1.05
N GLY A 461 28.51 -42.37 -0.08
CA GLY A 461 27.18 -42.58 0.48
C GLY A 461 26.59 -41.29 1.10
N PRO A 462 25.38 -41.35 1.68
CA PRO A 462 24.51 -40.17 1.90
C PRO A 462 24.92 -39.19 3.02
N ASP A 463 26.20 -39.13 3.39
CA ASP A 463 26.76 -38.34 4.51
C ASP A 463 26.76 -36.82 4.28
N ASP A 464 26.49 -36.36 3.06
CA ASP A 464 26.30 -34.93 2.73
C ASP A 464 24.84 -34.58 2.38
N ARG A 465 23.89 -35.51 2.60
CA ARG A 465 22.46 -35.28 2.30
C ARG A 465 21.71 -34.69 3.50
N ALA A 466 22.03 -33.40 3.72
CA ALA A 466 21.46 -32.44 4.67
C ALA A 466 22.16 -32.32 6.03
N ARG A 467 22.88 -31.20 6.20
CA ARG A 467 23.26 -30.59 7.49
C ARG A 467 22.05 -29.99 8.22
N LEU A 468 20.97 -30.77 8.35
CA LEU A 468 19.74 -30.41 9.06
C LEU A 468 19.41 -31.52 10.06
N PRO A 469 19.15 -31.21 11.33
CA PRO A 469 18.83 -32.22 12.35
C PRO A 469 17.58 -33.06 12.01
N GLU A 470 17.52 -34.30 12.52
CA GLU A 470 16.28 -35.09 12.45
C GLU A 470 15.12 -34.32 13.10
N SER A 471 14.05 -34.07 12.33
CA SER A 471 12.86 -33.34 12.78
C SER A 471 12.27 -33.95 14.06
N PRO A 472 11.82 -33.11 15.03
CA PRO A 472 11.48 -33.58 16.37
C PRO A 472 10.23 -34.46 16.37
N LYS A 473 10.33 -35.59 17.06
CA LYS A 473 9.33 -36.67 17.09
C LYS A 473 8.25 -36.35 18.10
N THR A 474 6.98 -36.57 17.73
CA THR A 474 5.85 -36.37 18.64
C THR A 474 5.82 -37.45 19.73
N ALA A 475 5.12 -37.18 20.83
CA ALA A 475 4.93 -38.13 21.92
C ALA A 475 4.36 -39.49 21.43
N GLN A 476 3.46 -39.45 20.44
CA GLN A 476 2.89 -40.64 19.81
C GLN A 476 3.95 -41.42 19.04
N GLU A 477 4.81 -40.75 18.25
CA GLU A 477 5.85 -41.40 17.44
C GLU A 477 6.96 -42.00 18.32
N ILE A 478 7.35 -41.34 19.42
CA ILE A 478 8.32 -41.86 20.38
C ILE A 478 7.77 -43.09 21.11
N TRP A 479 6.49 -43.04 21.55
CA TRP A 479 5.84 -44.22 22.12
C TRP A 479 5.74 -45.35 21.08
N GLN A 480 5.30 -45.05 19.85
CA GLN A 480 5.22 -46.03 18.77
C GLN A 480 6.59 -46.68 18.48
N GLN A 481 7.68 -45.91 18.45
CA GLN A 481 9.04 -46.45 18.31
C GLN A 481 9.44 -47.37 19.46
N SER A 482 8.95 -47.13 20.69
CA SER A 482 9.23 -48.01 21.83
C SER A 482 8.47 -49.34 21.81
N VAL A 483 7.28 -49.41 21.19
CA VAL A 483 6.44 -50.64 21.17
C VAL A 483 6.29 -51.31 19.79
N ILE A 484 6.91 -50.78 18.73
CA ILE A 484 6.75 -51.32 17.37
C ILE A 484 7.22 -52.78 17.25
N GLY A 485 8.25 -53.20 18.00
CA GLY A 485 8.72 -54.60 18.01
C GLY A 485 7.64 -55.56 18.49
N ASP A 486 7.11 -55.31 19.68
CA ASP A 486 5.99 -56.04 20.28
C ASP A 486 4.77 -56.14 19.36
N TYR A 487 4.36 -55.02 18.76
CA TYR A 487 3.18 -55.01 17.89
C TYR A 487 3.45 -55.71 16.55
N MET A 488 4.65 -55.58 15.98
CA MET A 488 5.05 -56.36 14.79
C MET A 488 5.02 -57.87 15.06
N ALA A 489 5.52 -58.32 16.22
CA ALA A 489 5.45 -59.72 16.63
C ALA A 489 3.99 -60.20 16.79
N ARG A 490 3.17 -59.47 17.57
CA ARG A 490 1.75 -59.78 17.81
C ARG A 490 0.92 -59.84 16.51
N TYR A 491 1.25 -59.04 15.51
CA TYR A 491 0.55 -59.00 14.22
C TYR A 491 1.25 -59.76 13.08
N ARG A 492 2.15 -60.72 13.38
CA ARG A 492 2.83 -61.57 12.38
C ARG A 492 3.53 -60.76 11.28
N ASN A 493 4.23 -59.70 11.67
CA ASN A 493 4.90 -58.71 10.82
C ASN A 493 3.99 -57.90 9.87
N ASP A 494 2.66 -57.95 10.00
CA ASP A 494 1.76 -57.02 9.32
C ASP A 494 1.89 -55.61 9.93
N ARG A 495 2.78 -54.81 9.35
CA ARG A 495 3.03 -53.42 9.74
C ARG A 495 1.78 -52.53 9.69
N THR A 496 0.79 -52.86 8.85
CA THR A 496 -0.44 -52.07 8.72
C THR A 496 -1.39 -52.34 9.87
N LYS A 497 -1.57 -53.63 10.24
CA LYS A 497 -2.35 -54.02 11.43
C LYS A 497 -1.66 -53.57 12.72
N ALA A 498 -0.34 -53.73 12.83
CA ALA A 498 0.46 -53.25 13.95
C ALA A 498 0.25 -51.75 14.18
N LEU A 499 0.50 -50.91 13.18
CA LEU A 499 0.35 -49.45 13.31
C LEU A 499 -1.10 -49.02 13.65
N LYS A 500 -2.12 -49.69 13.09
CA LYS A 500 -3.52 -49.39 13.43
C LYS A 500 -3.88 -49.75 14.88
N ALA A 501 -3.37 -50.88 15.38
CA ALA A 501 -3.55 -51.28 16.77
C ALA A 501 -2.79 -50.37 17.74
N MET A 502 -1.62 -49.87 17.34
CA MET A 502 -0.86 -48.87 18.09
C MET A 502 -1.61 -47.52 18.13
N GLU A 503 -2.17 -47.06 17.00
CA GLU A 503 -2.97 -45.83 16.97
C GLU A 503 -4.22 -45.93 17.87
N ALA A 504 -4.91 -47.07 17.86
CA ALA A 504 -6.04 -47.33 18.76
C ALA A 504 -5.66 -47.27 20.25
N THR A 505 -4.59 -47.98 20.64
CA THR A 505 -4.14 -48.03 22.04
C THR A 505 -3.51 -46.72 22.51
N TRP A 506 -2.84 -45.96 21.63
CA TRP A 506 -2.46 -44.57 21.94
C TRP A 506 -3.68 -43.71 22.24
N ASN A 507 -4.77 -43.84 21.47
CA ASN A 507 -5.95 -43.03 21.69
C ASN A 507 -6.62 -43.36 23.04
N THR A 508 -6.73 -44.63 23.43
CA THR A 508 -7.33 -45.06 24.71
C THR A 508 -6.43 -44.88 25.94
N MET A 509 -5.10 -44.79 25.78
CA MET A 509 -4.14 -44.58 26.87
C MET A 509 -4.47 -43.34 27.73
N GLU A 510 -4.30 -43.45 29.05
CA GLU A 510 -4.63 -42.37 29.98
C GLU A 510 -3.68 -41.16 29.89
N LYS A 511 -4.15 -40.00 30.36
CA LYS A 511 -3.33 -38.79 30.48
C LYS A 511 -2.06 -39.02 31.31
N LYS A 512 -2.15 -39.81 32.40
CA LYS A 512 -1.01 -40.11 33.29
C LYS A 512 0.12 -40.86 32.59
N GLU A 513 -0.22 -41.79 31.70
CA GLU A 513 0.72 -42.60 30.92
C GLU A 513 1.34 -41.77 29.77
N LYS A 514 0.52 -40.93 29.12
CA LYS A 514 0.96 -39.99 28.07
C LYS A 514 1.99 -38.97 28.54
N ILE A 515 1.99 -38.56 29.82
CA ILE A 515 2.93 -37.57 30.38
C ILE A 515 4.40 -37.96 30.16
N MET A 516 4.75 -39.25 30.30
CA MET A 516 6.14 -39.70 30.08
C MET A 516 6.59 -39.47 28.63
N TRP A 517 5.73 -39.78 27.67
CA TRP A 517 6.00 -39.61 26.24
C TRP A 517 5.98 -38.14 25.82
N ILE A 518 5.15 -37.31 26.46
CA ILE A 518 5.13 -35.86 26.26
C ILE A 518 6.43 -35.21 26.77
N LYS A 519 6.95 -35.63 27.94
CA LYS A 519 8.27 -35.20 28.42
C LYS A 519 9.38 -35.56 27.43
N LYS A 520 9.40 -36.81 26.97
CA LYS A 520 10.43 -37.30 26.03
C LYS A 520 10.35 -36.61 24.65
N ALA A 521 9.16 -36.20 24.21
CA ALA A 521 8.99 -35.36 23.01
C ALA A 521 9.49 -33.92 23.22
N ALA A 522 9.29 -33.34 24.41
CA ALA A 522 9.86 -32.02 24.75
C ALA A 522 11.39 -32.06 24.89
N GLU A 523 11.97 -33.21 25.21
CA GLU A 523 13.41 -33.45 25.19
C GLU A 523 13.96 -33.60 23.76
N ASP A 524 13.26 -34.33 22.88
CA ASP A 524 13.63 -34.44 21.45
C ASP A 524 13.48 -33.11 20.68
N GLN A 525 12.48 -32.29 21.05
CA GLN A 525 12.37 -30.90 20.59
C GLN A 525 13.60 -30.07 20.99
N LYS A 526 14.07 -30.18 22.24
CA LYS A 526 15.29 -29.50 22.71
C LYS A 526 16.57 -30.06 22.06
N ARG A 527 16.61 -31.34 21.71
CA ARG A 527 17.69 -31.94 20.92
C ARG A 527 17.75 -31.28 19.54
N TYR A 528 16.63 -31.27 18.81
CA TYR A 528 16.51 -30.63 17.50
C TYR A 528 16.93 -29.15 17.54
N GLU A 529 16.45 -28.39 18.53
CA GLU A 529 16.80 -26.97 18.69
C GLU A 529 18.29 -26.74 19.00
N ARG A 530 18.94 -27.66 19.75
CA ARG A 530 20.38 -27.63 20.01
C ARG A 530 21.18 -27.90 18.74
N GLU A 531 20.95 -29.04 18.09
CA GLU A 531 21.66 -29.43 16.87
C GLU A 531 21.49 -28.39 15.74
N LEU A 532 20.32 -27.75 15.65
CA LEU A 532 20.04 -26.69 14.67
C LEU A 532 20.75 -25.36 14.99
N SER A 533 21.03 -25.13 16.27
CA SER A 533 21.86 -24.00 16.73
C SER A 533 23.36 -24.28 16.54
N GLU A 534 23.78 -25.53 16.68
CA GLU A 534 25.17 -26.00 16.62
C GLU A 534 25.68 -26.14 15.18
N MET A 535 24.88 -26.66 14.25
CA MET A 535 25.21 -26.66 12.81
C MET A 535 25.16 -25.28 12.15
N ARG A 536 24.96 -24.20 12.92
CA ARG A 536 24.97 -22.82 12.42
C ARG A 536 26.39 -22.24 12.36
N ALA A 537 27.13 -22.61 11.32
CA ALA A 537 28.33 -21.88 10.90
C ALA A 537 28.04 -20.36 10.77
N PRO A 538 29.03 -19.47 11.02
CA PRO A 538 28.82 -18.02 11.05
C PRO A 538 28.24 -17.52 9.71
N PRO A 539 27.01 -16.97 9.68
CA PRO A 539 26.29 -16.79 8.43
C PRO A 539 26.67 -15.49 7.71
N ALA A 540 27.08 -15.63 6.44
CA ALA A 540 26.98 -14.54 5.48
C ALA A 540 25.53 -14.00 5.43
N VAL A 541 25.38 -12.68 5.40
CA VAL A 541 24.15 -12.04 5.90
C VAL A 541 23.08 -11.85 4.81
N VAL A 542 22.28 -12.89 4.59
CA VAL A 542 20.91 -12.76 4.06
C VAL A 542 19.92 -12.88 5.23
N ASN A 543 19.49 -11.73 5.77
CA ASN A 543 18.58 -11.65 6.92
C ASN A 543 17.12 -11.49 6.47
N PRO A 544 16.17 -12.33 6.93
CA PRO A 544 14.74 -12.06 6.80
C PRO A 544 14.34 -10.97 7.80
N VAL A 545 14.53 -9.70 7.41
CA VAL A 545 14.22 -8.45 8.14
C VAL A 545 14.38 -8.61 9.67
N LYS A 546 15.55 -9.07 10.11
CA LYS A 546 15.88 -9.04 11.54
C LYS A 546 15.84 -7.60 12.00
N LYS A 547 15.28 -7.37 13.20
CA LYS A 547 15.52 -6.12 13.92
C LYS A 547 17.04 -5.97 14.04
N MET A 548 17.60 -4.86 13.58
CA MET A 548 18.98 -4.48 13.87
C MET A 548 19.08 -4.46 15.40
N LYS A 549 19.83 -5.41 15.96
CA LYS A 549 20.08 -5.51 17.40
C LYS A 549 21.43 -4.86 17.60
N PHE A 550 21.43 -3.67 18.17
CA PHE A 550 22.66 -3.02 18.59
C PHE A 550 23.05 -3.61 19.95
N GLU A 551 24.33 -3.88 20.16
CA GLU A 551 24.82 -4.51 21.39
C GLU A 551 24.54 -3.59 22.59
N GLY A 552 24.02 -4.15 23.69
CA GLY A 552 23.62 -3.38 24.86
C GLY A 552 22.36 -2.51 24.72
N GLU A 553 21.64 -2.49 23.57
CA GLU A 553 20.44 -1.64 23.40
C GLU A 553 19.43 -1.88 24.56
N PRO A 554 19.08 -0.84 25.34
CA PRO A 554 18.14 -0.98 26.44
C PRO A 554 16.79 -1.55 25.97
N LYS A 555 16.18 -2.41 26.79
CA LYS A 555 14.88 -3.04 26.47
C LYS A 555 13.75 -2.04 26.72
N LYS A 556 12.89 -1.84 25.72
CA LYS A 556 11.74 -0.93 25.84
C LYS A 556 10.78 -1.40 26.95
N PRO A 557 10.40 -0.51 27.90
CA PRO A 557 9.46 -0.82 28.98
C PRO A 557 8.01 -0.85 28.47
N PRO A 558 7.04 -1.25 29.32
CA PRO A 558 5.62 -1.05 29.06
C PRO A 558 5.29 0.39 28.64
N SER A 559 4.59 0.56 27.52
CA SER A 559 4.28 1.89 26.96
C SER A 559 3.01 2.52 27.55
N ASN A 560 2.27 1.81 28.41
CA ASN A 560 1.11 2.33 29.14
C ASN A 560 0.81 1.47 30.39
N GLY A 561 -0.10 1.96 31.24
CA GLY A 561 -0.49 1.26 32.48
C GLY A 561 -1.02 -0.15 32.27
N TYR A 562 -1.80 -0.39 31.20
CA TYR A 562 -2.29 -1.74 30.86
C TYR A 562 -1.15 -2.70 30.52
N GLN A 563 -0.12 -2.25 29.81
CA GLN A 563 1.07 -3.07 29.55
C GLN A 563 1.86 -3.35 30.84
N LYS A 564 1.90 -2.42 31.81
CA LYS A 564 2.57 -2.65 33.10
C LYS A 564 1.79 -3.64 33.96
N PHE A 565 0.46 -3.50 34.03
CA PHE A 565 -0.44 -4.42 34.72
C PHE A 565 -0.40 -5.83 34.13
N SER A 566 -0.49 -5.96 32.80
CA SER A 566 -0.40 -7.25 32.11
C SER A 566 0.97 -7.90 32.24
N GLN A 567 2.06 -7.14 32.22
CA GLN A 567 3.39 -7.66 32.56
C GLN A 567 3.43 -8.23 33.97
N GLU A 568 2.79 -7.58 34.94
CA GLU A 568 2.76 -8.00 36.35
C GLU A 568 1.97 -9.30 36.53
N LEU A 569 0.75 -9.39 35.99
CA LEU A 569 -0.08 -10.61 36.03
C LEU A 569 0.49 -11.79 35.22
N LEU A 570 1.34 -11.52 34.22
CA LEU A 570 2.10 -12.57 33.53
C LEU A 570 3.36 -12.99 34.29
N SER A 571 3.87 -12.15 35.20
CA SER A 571 5.07 -12.42 36.01
C SER A 571 4.75 -13.04 37.37
N SER A 572 3.57 -12.78 37.94
CA SER A 572 3.10 -13.39 39.20
C SER A 572 2.87 -14.91 39.09
N GLY A 573 2.75 -15.42 37.86
CA GLY A 573 2.60 -16.84 37.56
C GLY A 573 1.20 -17.43 37.82
N GLU A 574 0.30 -16.67 38.47
CA GLU A 574 -1.09 -17.04 38.79
C GLU A 574 -1.83 -17.65 37.58
N LEU A 575 -1.66 -17.02 36.42
CA LEU A 575 -2.35 -17.34 35.17
C LEU A 575 -1.62 -18.41 34.32
N ASN A 576 -0.53 -19.02 34.80
CA ASN A 576 0.27 -19.97 34.01
C ASN A 576 -0.46 -21.26 33.63
N HIS A 577 -1.56 -21.59 34.31
CA HIS A 577 -2.41 -22.74 34.00
C HIS A 577 -3.28 -22.53 32.73
N LEU A 578 -3.42 -21.29 32.24
CA LEU A 578 -4.18 -20.94 31.04
C LEU A 578 -3.26 -20.78 29.81
N SER A 579 -3.80 -21.03 28.61
CA SER A 579 -3.07 -20.77 27.37
C SER A 579 -2.82 -19.26 27.19
N MET A 580 -1.78 -18.89 26.44
CA MET A 580 -1.39 -17.49 26.29
C MET A 580 -2.50 -16.59 25.71
N LYS A 581 -3.44 -17.17 24.94
CA LYS A 581 -4.62 -16.46 24.42
C LYS A 581 -5.63 -16.17 25.54
N GLU A 582 -5.93 -17.16 26.36
CA GLU A 582 -6.86 -17.05 27.49
C GLU A 582 -6.32 -16.11 28.57
N ARG A 583 -5.01 -16.15 28.87
CA ARG A 583 -4.37 -15.20 29.78
C ARG A 583 -4.60 -13.75 29.37
N MET A 584 -4.45 -13.42 28.08
CA MET A 584 -4.64 -12.06 27.59
C MET A 584 -6.12 -11.61 27.66
N VAL A 585 -7.07 -12.54 27.53
CA VAL A 585 -8.51 -12.25 27.73
C VAL A 585 -8.81 -11.98 29.21
N GLU A 586 -8.32 -12.85 30.12
CA GLU A 586 -8.51 -12.71 31.57
C GLU A 586 -7.85 -11.43 32.12
N ILE A 587 -6.64 -11.11 31.67
CA ILE A 587 -5.94 -9.86 31.99
C ILE A 587 -6.72 -8.64 31.48
N GLY A 588 -7.29 -8.71 30.28
CA GLY A 588 -8.17 -7.66 29.76
C GLY A 588 -9.41 -7.46 30.63
N GLY A 589 -10.07 -8.55 31.03
CA GLY A 589 -11.23 -8.53 31.92
C GLY A 589 -10.91 -7.97 33.31
N ARG A 590 -9.79 -8.36 33.91
CA ARG A 590 -9.30 -7.83 35.19
C ARG A 590 -8.93 -6.36 35.11
N TRP A 591 -8.30 -5.90 34.02
CA TRP A 591 -7.99 -4.49 33.82
C TRP A 591 -9.26 -3.63 33.73
N GLN A 592 -10.31 -4.08 33.03
CA GLN A 592 -11.55 -3.31 32.96
C GLN A 592 -12.19 -3.15 34.35
N LYS A 593 -12.24 -4.24 35.14
CA LYS A 593 -12.74 -4.25 36.53
C LYS A 593 -11.89 -3.48 37.54
N LEU A 594 -10.69 -3.04 37.18
CA LEU A 594 -9.76 -2.36 38.09
C LEU A 594 -10.24 -0.93 38.43
N PRO A 595 -10.23 -0.49 39.71
CA PRO A 595 -10.55 0.89 40.08
C PRO A 595 -9.66 1.93 39.39
N GLN A 596 -10.18 3.14 39.14
CA GLN A 596 -9.44 4.18 38.40
C GLN A 596 -8.15 4.61 39.11
N THR A 597 -8.19 4.77 40.44
CA THR A 597 -7.01 5.04 41.29
C THR A 597 -5.90 4.00 41.11
N GLN A 598 -6.25 2.72 40.93
CA GLN A 598 -5.29 1.66 40.65
C GLN A 598 -4.79 1.69 39.20
N LYS A 599 -5.68 1.95 38.22
CA LYS A 599 -5.29 2.17 36.80
C LYS A 599 -4.26 3.30 36.68
N ASP A 600 -4.42 4.37 37.46
CA ASP A 600 -3.51 5.52 37.48
C ASP A 600 -2.20 5.26 38.25
N ARG A 601 -2.21 4.41 39.29
CA ARG A 601 -0.97 3.86 39.86
C ARG A 601 -0.18 3.09 38.81
N TYR A 602 -0.83 2.23 38.01
CA TYR A 602 -0.16 1.54 36.90
C TYR A 602 0.29 2.50 35.78
N ARG A 603 -0.45 3.59 35.54
CA ARG A 603 -0.06 4.66 34.60
C ARG A 603 1.25 5.32 35.04
N LYS A 604 1.32 5.84 36.27
CA LYS A 604 2.54 6.46 36.85
C LYS A 604 3.73 5.50 36.82
N MET A 605 3.54 4.23 37.18
CA MET A 605 4.62 3.22 37.12
C MET A 605 5.09 2.91 35.68
N ALA A 606 4.24 3.03 34.66
CA ALA A 606 4.64 2.86 33.26
C ALA A 606 5.37 4.10 32.72
N GLU A 607 4.94 5.31 33.12
CA GLU A 607 5.58 6.58 32.77
C GLU A 607 6.97 6.70 33.40
N GLU A 608 7.13 6.35 34.68
CA GLU A 608 8.42 6.36 35.36
C GLU A 608 9.41 5.38 34.69
N LYS A 609 8.96 4.17 34.33
CA LYS A 609 9.80 3.22 33.59
C LYS A 609 10.16 3.71 32.19
N GLN A 610 9.30 4.52 31.55
CA GLN A 610 9.64 5.21 30.29
C GLN A 610 10.65 6.34 30.49
N LYS A 611 10.57 7.13 31.57
CA LYS A 611 11.59 8.12 31.94
C LYS A 611 12.95 7.45 32.18
N GLN A 612 12.99 6.38 32.98
CA GLN A 612 14.20 5.60 33.24
C GLN A 612 14.79 5.00 31.94
N TYR A 613 13.94 4.47 31.06
CA TYR A 613 14.36 3.98 29.74
C TYR A 613 14.93 5.06 28.83
N LYS A 614 14.36 6.28 28.83
CA LYS A 614 14.87 7.41 28.04
C LYS A 614 16.30 7.75 28.45
N VAL A 615 16.55 7.89 29.76
CA VAL A 615 17.90 8.17 30.30
C VAL A 615 18.88 7.04 29.98
N GLN A 616 18.47 5.77 30.12
CA GLN A 616 19.31 4.62 29.75
C GLN A 616 19.64 4.59 28.25
N LEU A 617 18.68 4.94 27.39
CA LEU A 617 18.89 5.01 25.94
C LEU A 617 19.81 6.19 25.57
N GLU A 618 19.66 7.34 26.22
CA GLU A 618 20.50 8.52 26.01
C GLU A 618 21.95 8.27 26.45
N HIS A 619 22.16 7.63 27.61
CA HIS A 619 23.49 7.22 28.08
C HIS A 619 24.12 6.16 27.16
N TRP A 620 23.34 5.17 26.71
CA TRP A 620 23.82 4.15 25.77
C TRP A 620 24.19 4.77 24.40
N LEU A 621 23.40 5.72 23.88
CA LEU A 621 23.74 6.49 22.68
C LEU A 621 24.99 7.36 22.89
N ALA A 622 25.22 7.90 24.09
CA ALA A 622 26.42 8.65 24.42
C ALA A 622 27.70 7.80 24.46
N ASN A 623 27.58 6.49 24.73
CA ASN A 623 28.71 5.55 24.81
C ASN A 623 29.02 4.83 23.48
N LEU A 624 28.17 4.94 22.46
CA LEU A 624 28.40 4.36 21.12
C LEU A 624 29.41 5.16 20.28
N SER A 625 30.03 4.54 19.27
CA SER A 625 30.83 5.30 18.29
C SER A 625 29.94 6.26 17.47
N SER A 626 30.53 7.32 16.92
CA SER A 626 29.79 8.27 16.06
C SER A 626 29.16 7.58 14.83
N GLN A 627 29.81 6.54 14.30
CA GLN A 627 29.32 5.73 13.19
C GLN A 627 28.11 4.86 13.60
N ASP A 628 28.15 4.24 14.78
CA ASP A 628 27.04 3.44 15.32
C ASP A 628 25.84 4.31 15.70
N ARG A 629 26.06 5.51 16.25
CA ARG A 629 24.99 6.50 16.52
C ARG A 629 24.27 6.88 15.23
N ALA A 630 25.02 7.19 14.16
CA ALA A 630 24.44 7.49 12.85
C ALA A 630 23.62 6.31 12.31
N ALA A 631 24.16 5.09 12.36
CA ALA A 631 23.46 3.87 11.96
C ALA A 631 22.18 3.61 12.79
N TYR A 632 22.17 3.92 14.09
CA TYR A 632 20.97 3.82 14.94
C TYR A 632 19.89 4.84 14.57
N ILE A 633 20.28 6.10 14.33
CA ILE A 633 19.37 7.17 13.92
C ILE A 633 18.76 6.86 12.54
N GLU A 634 19.57 6.38 11.59
CA GLU A 634 19.11 6.01 10.26
C GLU A 634 18.16 4.79 10.32
N TYR A 635 18.54 3.73 11.05
CA TYR A 635 17.71 2.53 11.22
C TYR A 635 16.37 2.84 11.89
N THR A 636 16.36 3.65 12.96
CA THR A 636 15.12 4.04 13.65
C THR A 636 14.24 4.97 12.81
N SER A 637 14.83 5.79 11.94
CA SER A 637 14.09 6.65 11.00
C SER A 637 13.46 5.86 9.86
N LYS A 638 14.20 4.93 9.22
CA LYS A 638 13.65 3.98 8.24
C LYS A 638 12.49 3.18 8.82
N LYS A 639 12.58 2.80 10.10
CA LYS A 639 11.55 2.06 10.86
C LYS A 639 10.32 2.89 11.26
N ARG A 640 10.40 4.24 11.22
CA ARG A 640 9.21 5.12 11.31
C ARG A 640 8.49 5.19 9.95
N LYS A 641 9.23 5.36 8.85
CA LYS A 641 8.65 5.35 7.48
C LYS A 641 7.98 4.01 7.17
N GLY A 642 8.64 2.88 7.47
CA GLY A 642 8.11 1.53 7.23
C GLY A 642 6.99 1.06 8.18
N LYS A 643 6.14 1.97 8.69
CA LYS A 643 5.03 1.60 9.60
C LYS A 643 3.70 2.31 9.34
N SER A 644 3.62 3.18 8.34
CA SER A 644 2.34 3.55 7.72
C SER A 644 1.81 2.35 6.93
N LYS A 645 0.62 1.85 7.29
CA LYS A 645 -0.08 0.82 6.55
C LYS A 645 -1.40 1.44 6.04
N PRO A 646 -1.69 1.42 4.72
CA PRO A 646 -3.00 1.85 4.23
C PRO A 646 -4.08 0.84 4.64
N GLY A 647 -5.34 1.29 4.64
CA GLY A 647 -6.52 0.46 4.90
C GLY A 647 -6.72 0.08 6.38
N GLY A 648 -7.65 0.78 7.05
CA GLY A 648 -8.13 0.45 8.40
C GLY A 648 -9.31 1.33 8.79
N THR A 649 -10.51 0.75 8.87
CA THR A 649 -11.78 1.48 8.78
C THR A 649 -12.33 2.05 10.11
N THR A 650 -12.98 3.20 9.98
CA THR A 650 -14.06 3.78 10.80
C THR A 650 -14.24 3.31 12.25
N ALA A 651 -13.81 4.16 13.20
CA ALA A 651 -14.32 4.16 14.58
C ALA A 651 -15.32 5.31 14.77
N LYS A 652 -16.58 4.99 15.10
CA LYS A 652 -17.64 5.98 15.36
C LYS A 652 -17.31 6.81 16.61
N VAL A 653 -17.04 8.11 16.44
CA VAL A 653 -17.21 9.09 17.51
C VAL A 653 -18.71 9.36 17.65
N LYS A 654 -19.34 8.79 18.68
CA LYS A 654 -20.61 9.34 19.18
C LYS A 654 -20.26 10.50 20.09
N ALA A 655 -20.76 11.70 19.77
CA ALA A 655 -20.81 12.77 20.73
C ALA A 655 -21.69 12.33 21.92
N LEU A 656 -21.22 12.60 23.13
CA LEU A 656 -22.01 12.51 24.36
C LEU A 656 -21.61 13.71 25.21
N VAL A 657 -22.40 14.76 25.10
CA VAL A 657 -22.31 15.93 25.98
C VAL A 657 -22.58 15.47 27.40
N ASN A 658 -21.69 15.83 28.33
CA ASN A 658 -22.09 16.03 29.71
C ASN A 658 -21.21 17.12 30.35
N LYS A 659 -21.82 17.88 31.26
CA LYS A 659 -21.37 19.20 31.71
C LYS A 659 -20.67 19.11 33.08
N SER A 660 -19.64 19.95 33.27
CA SER A 660 -19.12 20.46 34.55
C SER A 660 -18.99 19.49 35.75
N VAL A 661 -17.75 19.24 36.17
CA VAL A 661 -17.24 19.82 37.44
C VAL A 661 -15.81 20.30 37.16
N GLN A 662 -15.52 21.57 37.46
CA GLN A 662 -14.17 22.00 37.81
C GLN A 662 -14.05 21.86 39.33
N ASP A 663 -12.92 21.34 39.78
CA ASP A 663 -12.41 21.50 41.14
C ASP A 663 -11.01 22.07 40.96
N SER A 664 -10.66 23.10 41.72
CA SER A 664 -9.49 23.97 41.49
C SER A 664 -8.37 23.67 42.51
N GLU A 665 -7.64 24.72 42.91
CA GLU A 665 -6.61 24.77 43.95
C GLU A 665 -5.24 24.13 43.61
N GLU A 666 -4.10 24.81 43.82
CA GLU A 666 -3.68 26.21 43.58
C GLU A 666 -2.14 26.29 43.71
N GLU A 667 -1.56 27.47 43.96
CA GLU A 667 -0.12 27.76 44.18
C GLU A 667 0.69 27.75 42.85
N ASP A 668 0.86 28.84 42.09
CA ASP A 668 1.24 30.26 42.38
C ASP A 668 2.76 30.40 42.68
N GLU A 669 3.44 31.56 42.58
CA GLU A 669 3.05 32.98 42.66
C GLU A 669 4.00 33.88 41.81
N ASP A 670 4.13 35.18 42.11
CA ASP A 670 4.98 36.23 41.44
C ASP A 670 4.55 36.59 39.99
N GLU A 671 3.63 37.52 39.68
CA GLU A 671 3.45 38.95 40.09
C GLU A 671 4.56 39.93 39.68
N ASP A 672 4.20 40.91 38.85
CA ASP A 672 4.59 42.33 38.93
C ASP A 672 3.59 43.15 38.07
N ASP A 673 3.06 44.25 38.61
CA ASP A 673 1.84 44.92 38.12
C ASP A 673 2.07 46.43 37.86
N GLU A 674 1.52 46.99 36.78
CA GLU A 674 1.32 48.44 36.63
C GLU A 674 0.01 48.74 35.86
N GLU A 675 -0.95 49.36 36.54
CA GLU A 675 -2.21 49.84 35.96
C GLU A 675 -2.04 51.15 35.17
N GLU A 676 -2.81 51.35 34.10
CA GLU A 676 -3.53 52.63 33.94
C GLU A 676 -4.89 52.46 33.21
N GLU A 677 -5.81 53.40 33.45
CA GLU A 677 -7.25 53.20 33.26
C GLU A 677 -7.81 53.45 31.83
N LYS A 678 -8.61 52.48 31.37
CA LYS A 678 -9.85 52.59 30.57
C LYS A 678 -10.02 53.72 29.54
N ALA A 679 -10.29 53.27 28.30
CA ALA A 679 -11.43 53.80 27.52
C ALA A 679 -12.18 52.63 26.84
N ALA A 680 -13.52 52.64 26.89
CA ALA A 680 -14.33 51.50 26.47
C ALA A 680 -14.91 51.62 25.05
N SER A 681 -15.00 50.49 24.36
CA SER A 681 -15.97 50.23 23.28
C SER A 681 -16.35 48.75 23.28
N SER A 682 -17.64 48.47 23.10
CA SER A 682 -18.19 47.16 22.74
C SER A 682 -17.75 46.78 21.30
N ASP A 683 -17.83 45.53 20.82
CA ASP A 683 -19.01 44.65 20.81
C ASP A 683 -18.70 43.14 20.63
N GLU A 684 -19.65 42.34 21.08
CA GLU A 684 -19.74 40.87 21.20
C GLU A 684 -19.21 40.01 20.03
N GLU A 685 -18.56 38.89 20.42
CA GLU A 685 -18.40 37.66 19.61
C GLU A 685 -19.75 36.96 19.39
N SER A 686 -20.03 36.47 18.16
CA SER A 686 -20.94 35.32 18.03
C SER A 686 -20.87 34.58 16.70
N SER A 687 -20.95 33.24 16.77
CA SER A 687 -20.93 32.33 15.63
C SER A 687 -21.89 31.16 15.86
N SER A 688 -22.92 31.01 15.01
CA SER A 688 -23.34 29.72 14.40
C SER A 688 -24.61 29.85 13.54
N GLU A 689 -24.52 29.40 12.28
CA GLU A 689 -25.56 28.60 11.55
C GLU A 689 -26.96 29.24 11.31
N GLU A 690 -27.73 28.93 10.26
CA GLU A 690 -27.73 27.80 9.30
C GLU A 690 -27.90 28.26 7.82
N ASP A 691 -27.42 27.40 6.91
CA ASP A 691 -27.96 27.03 5.59
C ASP A 691 -28.50 28.08 4.56
N SER A 692 -27.78 28.21 3.43
CA SER A 692 -28.34 28.40 2.07
C SER A 692 -27.24 28.22 1.00
N GLU A 693 -27.51 27.41 -0.03
CA GLU A 693 -26.56 27.05 -1.11
C GLU A 693 -26.37 28.15 -2.18
N GLU A 694 -25.14 28.67 -2.36
CA GLU A 694 -24.63 29.23 -3.64
C GLU A 694 -23.15 28.81 -3.81
N GLU A 695 -22.85 27.83 -4.68
CA GLU A 695 -21.47 27.39 -4.98
C GLU A 695 -20.75 28.41 -5.89
N GLU A 696 -19.51 28.79 -5.56
CA GLU A 696 -18.69 29.66 -6.41
C GLU A 696 -18.03 28.89 -7.57
N GLU A 697 -18.14 29.41 -8.80
CA GLU A 697 -17.30 29.00 -9.93
C GLU A 697 -15.83 29.43 -9.68
N GLU A 698 -14.94 28.48 -9.39
CA GLU A 698 -13.48 28.64 -9.52
C GLU A 698 -12.98 27.79 -10.70
N GLU A 699 -12.22 28.38 -11.63
CA GLU A 699 -11.58 27.67 -12.75
C GLU A 699 -10.20 27.10 -12.35
N ASP A 700 -10.16 26.08 -11.48
CA ASP A 700 -8.91 25.40 -11.13
C ASP A 700 -8.58 24.26 -12.12
N ASP A 701 -7.36 24.28 -12.68
CA ASP A 701 -6.85 23.33 -13.69
C ASP A 701 -5.90 22.29 -13.08
N GLU A 702 -6.41 21.51 -12.11
CA GLU A 702 -5.63 20.50 -11.39
C GLU A 702 -5.84 19.08 -11.96
N ASN A 703 -4.74 18.47 -12.46
CA ASN A 703 -4.66 17.02 -12.64
C ASN A 703 -4.44 16.38 -11.26
N GLU A 704 -5.50 16.12 -10.49
CA GLU A 704 -5.38 15.19 -9.37
C GLU A 704 -5.34 13.74 -9.89
N GLU A 705 -4.22 13.08 -9.64
CA GLU A 705 -4.16 11.61 -9.59
C GLU A 705 -4.74 11.18 -8.25
N ASP A 706 -5.86 10.46 -8.25
CA ASP A 706 -6.23 9.68 -7.06
C ASP A 706 -6.73 8.27 -7.42
N ASP A 707 -6.60 7.39 -6.43
CA ASP A 707 -6.64 5.93 -6.50
C ASP A 707 -7.95 5.45 -5.86
N ASP A 708 -8.82 4.75 -6.60
CA ASP A 708 -10.15 4.37 -6.13
C ASP A 708 -10.32 2.83 -6.17
N GLU A 709 -10.46 2.22 -5.00
CA GLU A 709 -10.57 0.76 -4.83
C GLU A 709 -11.99 0.25 -5.19
N GLU A 710 -12.10 -0.87 -5.92
CA GLU A 710 -13.41 -1.48 -6.19
C GLU A 710 -14.09 -1.97 -4.90
N VAL A 711 -15.21 -1.34 -4.54
CA VAL A 711 -16.10 -1.82 -3.47
C VAL A 711 -17.15 -2.78 -4.07
N ASP A 712 -16.93 -4.08 -3.91
CA ASP A 712 -17.91 -5.15 -4.26
C ASP A 712 -19.05 -5.16 -3.23
N ASP A 713 -20.12 -4.41 -3.52
CA ASP A 713 -21.35 -4.43 -2.73
C ASP A 713 -22.49 -5.15 -3.46
N LYS A 714 -23.09 -6.10 -2.73
CA LYS A 714 -24.26 -6.88 -3.17
C LYS A 714 -25.42 -6.47 -2.29
N GLU A 715 -26.55 -6.12 -2.88
CA GLU A 715 -27.85 -6.74 -2.60
C GLU A 715 -28.95 -6.04 -3.41
N ASN A 716 -29.49 -6.74 -4.41
CA ASN A 716 -30.71 -6.31 -5.09
C ASN A 716 -31.86 -7.17 -4.54
N LYS A 717 -32.72 -6.55 -3.73
CA LYS A 717 -33.96 -7.16 -3.22
C LYS A 717 -35.12 -6.24 -3.56
N SER A 718 -35.93 -6.65 -4.52
CA SER A 718 -37.10 -5.92 -4.98
C SER A 718 -38.26 -6.88 -5.23
N GLU A 719 -39.05 -7.12 -4.19
CA GLU A 719 -40.38 -7.73 -4.32
C GLU A 719 -41.27 -6.95 -5.30
N SER A 720 -41.95 -7.67 -6.20
CA SER A 720 -42.85 -7.08 -7.21
C SER A 720 -44.28 -7.57 -7.01
N SER A 721 -45.17 -6.68 -6.57
CA SER A 721 -46.61 -6.93 -6.46
C SER A 721 -47.38 -5.93 -7.32
N SER A 722 -48.25 -6.42 -8.21
CA SER A 722 -49.23 -5.61 -8.92
C SER A 722 -50.46 -6.46 -9.21
N THR A 723 -51.59 -6.06 -8.63
CA THR A 723 -52.87 -6.78 -8.66
C THR A 723 -53.72 -6.33 -9.85
N GLY A 724 -54.24 -7.29 -10.62
CA GLY A 724 -55.37 -7.05 -11.54
C GLY A 724 -56.70 -7.22 -10.80
N SER A 725 -57.73 -6.45 -11.19
CA SER A 725 -59.06 -6.47 -10.59
C SER A 725 -60.15 -6.90 -11.57
N SER A 726 -61.17 -7.57 -11.01
CA SER A 726 -62.50 -7.90 -11.56
C SER A 726 -63.25 -6.65 -12.10
N SER A 727 -64.33 -6.70 -12.89
CA SER A 727 -65.34 -7.75 -13.24
C SER A 727 -65.83 -7.57 -14.71
N SER A 728 -66.82 -8.28 -15.29
CA SER A 728 -67.72 -9.36 -14.81
C SER A 728 -67.83 -10.48 -15.88
N GLU A 729 -68.93 -11.08 -16.40
CA GLU A 729 -70.41 -11.01 -16.35
C GLU A 729 -70.99 -12.45 -16.57
N GLU A 730 -72.28 -12.68 -16.31
CA GLU A 730 -72.89 -14.02 -16.17
C GLU A 730 -73.35 -14.73 -17.47
N SER A 731 -73.44 -16.07 -17.42
CA SER A 731 -74.57 -16.89 -17.95
C SER A 731 -74.47 -18.36 -17.53
N SER A 732 -75.60 -19.08 -17.61
CA SER A 732 -75.74 -20.53 -17.45
C SER A 732 -75.35 -21.29 -18.75
N ASP A 733 -75.44 -22.61 -18.94
CA ASP A 733 -76.35 -23.60 -18.34
C ASP A 733 -75.88 -25.07 -18.51
N SER A 734 -76.63 -26.00 -17.90
CA SER A 734 -76.81 -27.43 -18.19
C SER A 734 -75.62 -28.36 -18.56
N ASP A 735 -75.33 -29.28 -17.64
CA ASP A 735 -75.63 -30.74 -17.74
C ASP A 735 -75.24 -31.58 -18.99
N SER A 736 -74.54 -32.71 -18.75
CA SER A 736 -74.39 -33.97 -19.51
C SER A 736 -74.03 -33.95 -21.03
N ASP A 737 -73.29 -34.92 -21.59
CA ASP A 737 -72.95 -36.30 -21.18
C ASP A 737 -71.47 -36.61 -21.50
#